data_AF-C6LDW1-F1
#
_entry.id   AF-C6LDW1-F1
#
_cell.length_a   1.000
_cell.length_b   1.000
_cell.length_c   1.000
_cell.angle_alpha   90.00
_cell.angle_beta   90.00
_cell.angle_gamma   90.00
#
_symmetry.space_group_name_H-M   'P 1'
#
loop_
_entity.id
_entity.type
_entity.pdbx_description
1 polymer ?
#
loop_
_entity_poly.entity_id
_entity_poly.type
_entity_poly.pdbx_seq_one_letter_code
_entity_poly.pdbx_strand_id
1 'polypeptide(L)'
;MEWGWDTAVLGDKRGRLLNKYVADYVVFDLETTGISSKYDEVIEISAVKVEAGQVTGEFSTLVNPGRKIPPAASRVNGITDKMVAGALPFSEVLGDFFAFAGDFVLVGHNINSFDMKFLYRDAKKYFRKVPDNDYVDTLLLARAALPELSHHRLVDLAEHYGISAKGAHRALNDCHMNQKVYGKLAEEAEAARQRRQKGEQMPGSAGAQKGGQMPGSAGVQKDGQMPGSAGAQKDGQMPGTAGVQKGAPAPVHHTVKLRGVVERITYQNPENGYTVLKCAVKDDGNLVTVVGSLLDVNVGSVLLMDGNWRMDSRYGRQFAAETWEETLPATVYGIEKYLGSGLIKGVGPRFAQRIVRKFGTDTIEVIENEIGRLREVEGIGEKRILQIKESWERQKEIKNVMLFLQDHGVNTSFAAKIYRQYGNESIAKVKENPFCLADDIWGIGFKTADSIAEKLGFQKESFVRLRSGIMYTLSSLADEGHVYAGRDQLIRKAVQLLEAEESSIVMTLDQMIADKDVIREKITQTEPEASVQMYPEGREGQRADREENGTIDAIYLPPFYYAETGIADRLKRLAETPAQDRLWVQLMQARKQTGNPELSIDVSHIEKKIHMEYDEIQADAIRKAATSKVMILTGGPGTGKTTTVQGILAAYRAFGLKILLAAPTGRAAKRLEETTGMEAKTIHRLLEYKPPEGYQKNEEHPLEGDVLVVDECSMIDIILMNALLKAVPPGMRFVLVGDVDQLPSVGAGNVLRDMMDSGCFPVIRLTRIFRQAQTSRIVMNAHRINEGRLPDISNGNDADFFFIEKEEPEEAVAEIVNLVQQKLSRFYHTPVSQIQVLTPMQKGAVGAANLNLALQEALNPQGEGLRRSGFVYRMDDKVMQIKNNYDKEVFNGDIGFIESVDVGARTLKVSFDGRIVEYDASELDELVHAYATTIHKAQGSEYPIVVMPVLMNHYVMLQRNLIYTGITRAKKILVMVGTKKALAYAVRNVTVTKRNTLLKERLQDTMKRK
;
A
#
# COMPACT_ATOMS: atom_id res chain seq x y z
N MET A 1 56.34 -14.85 -17.41
CA MET A 1 56.27 -16.05 -16.55
C MET A 1 54.81 -16.42 -16.45
N GLU A 2 54.49 -17.68 -16.75
CA GLU A 2 53.12 -18.19 -16.72
C GLU A 2 52.79 -18.66 -15.30
N TRP A 3 51.53 -18.50 -14.91
CA TRP A 3 50.86 -19.35 -13.92
C TRP A 3 49.47 -19.64 -14.48
N GLY A 4 49.36 -20.75 -15.20
CA GLY A 4 48.08 -21.25 -15.69
C GLY A 4 47.29 -21.93 -14.58
N TRP A 5 45.97 -21.90 -14.70
CA TRP A 5 45.07 -22.79 -13.97
C TRP A 5 44.18 -23.51 -14.98
N ASP A 6 44.08 -24.83 -14.85
CA ASP A 6 43.50 -25.70 -15.86
C ASP A 6 42.01 -25.42 -16.14
N THR A 7 41.62 -25.59 -17.39
CA THR A 7 40.22 -25.58 -17.84
C THR A 7 39.49 -26.85 -17.42
N ALA A 8 39.24 -27.03 -16.13
CA ALA A 8 38.36 -28.07 -15.60
C ALA A 8 36.89 -27.60 -15.64
N VAL A 9 36.02 -28.38 -16.29
CA VAL A 9 34.57 -28.09 -16.31
C VAL A 9 33.97 -28.44 -14.94
N LEU A 10 33.75 -27.43 -14.12
CA LEU A 10 33.13 -27.54 -12.80
C LEU A 10 31.93 -26.57 -12.70
N GLY A 11 30.82 -27.08 -12.19
CA GLY A 11 29.50 -26.42 -12.29
C GLY A 11 29.25 -25.27 -11.32
N ASP A 12 28.07 -24.65 -11.45
CA ASP A 12 27.55 -23.49 -10.67
C ASP A 12 27.15 -23.89 -9.22
N LYS A 13 27.98 -24.72 -8.58
CA LYS A 13 27.75 -25.39 -7.29
C LYS A 13 28.18 -24.47 -6.14
N ARG A 14 27.20 -23.86 -5.48
CA ARG A 14 27.41 -23.16 -4.21
C ARG A 14 27.74 -24.13 -3.08
N GLY A 15 28.52 -23.68 -2.12
CA GLY A 15 28.67 -24.35 -0.83
C GLY A 15 27.37 -24.44 -0.03
N ARG A 16 27.37 -25.29 0.98
CA ARG A 16 26.21 -25.66 1.80
C ARG A 16 26.22 -24.92 3.13
N LEU A 17 25.03 -24.57 3.61
CA LEU A 17 24.82 -24.18 5.00
C LEU A 17 25.03 -25.41 5.91
N LEU A 18 25.90 -25.27 6.90
CA LEU A 18 26.23 -26.28 7.89
C LEU A 18 25.63 -25.93 9.26
N ASN A 19 24.68 -26.73 9.72
CA ASN A 19 24.07 -26.59 11.06
C ASN A 19 24.89 -27.34 12.13
N LYS A 20 26.22 -27.16 12.14
CA LYS A 20 27.15 -27.81 13.06
C LYS A 20 28.37 -26.93 13.35
N TYR A 21 29.05 -27.19 14.47
CA TYR A 21 30.38 -26.61 14.71
C TYR A 21 31.44 -27.18 13.75
N VAL A 22 32.44 -26.37 13.42
CA VAL A 22 33.67 -26.75 12.72
C VAL A 22 34.87 -26.12 13.45
N ALA A 23 35.99 -26.84 13.55
CA ALA A 23 37.14 -26.38 14.33
C ALA A 23 37.99 -25.32 13.61
N ASP A 24 38.08 -25.43 12.28
CA ASP A 24 38.90 -24.59 11.42
C ASP A 24 37.97 -23.84 10.44
N TYR A 25 38.01 -22.51 10.45
CA TYR A 25 37.05 -21.65 9.77
C TYR A 25 37.58 -20.22 9.53
N VAL A 26 36.90 -19.47 8.69
CA VAL A 26 37.12 -18.04 8.49
C VAL A 26 35.84 -17.31 8.86
N VAL A 27 35.85 -16.55 9.95
CA VAL A 27 34.77 -15.60 10.25
C VAL A 27 34.91 -14.42 9.29
N PHE A 28 33.84 -13.93 8.69
CA PHE A 28 33.86 -12.66 7.95
C PHE A 28 32.56 -11.86 8.13
N ASP A 29 32.63 -10.57 7.87
CA ASP A 29 31.55 -9.59 8.02
C ASP A 29 31.68 -8.47 6.96
N LEU A 30 30.57 -7.92 6.47
CA LEU A 30 30.53 -6.90 5.42
C LEU A 30 29.79 -5.62 5.85
N GLU A 31 30.50 -4.49 5.88
CA GLU A 31 29.84 -3.19 5.90
C GLU A 31 29.44 -2.76 4.49
N THR A 32 28.25 -2.18 4.38
CA THR A 32 27.61 -1.89 3.08
C THR A 32 27.00 -0.49 3.04
N THR A 33 26.77 0.00 1.82
CA THR A 33 26.01 1.25 1.59
C THR A 33 24.51 1.14 1.88
N GLY A 34 23.99 -0.08 2.11
CA GLY A 34 22.58 -0.35 2.39
C GLY A 34 22.25 -1.84 2.35
N ILE A 35 21.08 -2.22 2.87
CA ILE A 35 20.74 -3.62 3.13
C ILE A 35 20.42 -4.46 1.88
N SER A 36 20.39 -3.88 0.67
CA SER A 36 19.95 -4.58 -0.53
C SER A 36 21.10 -5.06 -1.39
N SER A 37 21.41 -6.35 -1.32
CA SER A 37 22.40 -7.00 -2.20
C SER A 37 22.08 -6.90 -3.70
N LYS A 38 20.93 -6.32 -4.12
CA LYS A 38 20.63 -6.03 -5.53
C LYS A 38 21.12 -4.67 -6.01
N TYR A 39 21.28 -3.69 -5.11
CA TYR A 39 21.47 -2.28 -5.48
C TYR A 39 22.57 -1.56 -4.67
N ASP A 40 22.87 -2.06 -3.47
CA ASP A 40 23.89 -1.51 -2.59
C ASP A 40 25.23 -2.21 -2.77
N GLU A 41 26.31 -1.48 -2.51
CA GLU A 41 27.70 -1.91 -2.69
C GLU A 41 28.46 -1.95 -1.34
N VAL A 42 29.46 -2.82 -1.25
CA VAL A 42 30.31 -3.05 -0.05
C VAL A 42 31.30 -1.90 0.17
N ILE A 43 31.60 -1.58 1.44
CA ILE A 43 32.48 -0.47 1.86
C ILE A 43 33.55 -0.84 2.89
N GLU A 44 33.38 -1.94 3.63
CA GLU A 44 34.46 -2.61 4.37
C GLU A 44 34.20 -4.12 4.31
N ILE A 45 35.27 -4.90 4.19
CA ILE A 45 35.24 -6.35 4.42
C ILE A 45 36.34 -6.68 5.42
N SER A 46 35.99 -7.44 6.43
CA SER A 46 36.93 -7.98 7.41
C SER A 46 36.70 -9.47 7.60
N ALA A 47 37.78 -10.17 7.93
CA ALA A 47 37.76 -11.59 8.18
C ALA A 47 38.85 -12.01 9.17
N VAL A 48 38.57 -13.06 9.95
CA VAL A 48 39.44 -13.62 10.97
C VAL A 48 39.53 -15.13 10.72
N LYS A 49 40.74 -15.61 10.41
CA LYS A 49 41.04 -17.02 10.17
C LYS A 49 41.37 -17.72 11.48
N VAL A 50 40.72 -18.85 11.71
CA VAL A 50 40.78 -19.62 12.94
C VAL A 50 41.15 -21.06 12.60
N GLU A 51 42.20 -21.57 13.25
CA GLU A 51 42.66 -22.96 13.16
C GLU A 51 42.86 -23.50 14.58
N ALA A 52 42.36 -24.70 14.86
CA ALA A 52 42.35 -25.32 16.19
C ALA A 52 41.80 -24.38 17.31
N GLY A 53 40.89 -23.47 16.97
CA GLY A 53 40.31 -22.47 17.88
C GLY A 53 41.20 -21.24 18.19
N GLN A 54 42.38 -21.10 17.58
CA GLN A 54 43.22 -19.91 17.69
C GLN A 54 43.15 -19.07 16.42
N VAL A 55 43.26 -17.74 16.55
CA VAL A 55 43.34 -16.82 15.40
C VAL A 55 44.74 -16.95 14.77
N THR A 56 44.80 -17.37 13.51
CA THR A 56 46.06 -17.55 12.76
C THR A 56 46.26 -16.52 11.65
N GLY A 57 45.23 -15.73 11.32
CA GLY A 57 45.34 -14.61 10.40
C GLY A 57 44.16 -13.65 10.47
N GLU A 58 44.39 -12.40 10.08
CA GLU A 58 43.37 -11.35 9.98
C GLU A 58 43.47 -10.69 8.60
N PHE A 59 42.33 -10.35 8.04
CA PHE A 59 42.17 -9.61 6.79
C PHE A 59 41.16 -8.49 7.04
N SER A 60 41.49 -7.24 6.71
CA SER A 60 40.54 -6.14 6.87
C SER A 60 40.90 -5.01 5.93
N THR A 61 39.95 -4.59 5.08
CA THR A 61 40.18 -3.49 4.16
C THR A 61 38.90 -2.71 3.85
N LEU A 62 39.07 -1.41 3.69
CA LEU A 62 38.03 -0.53 3.13
C LEU A 62 37.90 -0.80 1.64
N VAL A 63 36.69 -0.59 1.12
CA VAL A 63 36.32 -0.84 -0.27
C VAL A 63 35.77 0.44 -0.86
N ASN A 64 36.20 0.81 -2.06
CA ASN A 64 35.60 1.91 -2.79
C ASN A 64 34.34 1.41 -3.51
N PRO A 65 33.13 1.88 -3.12
CA PRO A 65 31.87 1.39 -3.68
C PRO A 65 31.53 2.01 -5.04
N GLY A 66 32.32 2.95 -5.56
CA GLY A 66 32.03 3.68 -6.81
C GLY A 66 30.82 4.64 -6.76
N ARG A 67 30.17 4.77 -5.60
CA ARG A 67 29.01 5.64 -5.33
C ARG A 67 29.17 6.35 -3.98
N LYS A 68 28.40 7.40 -3.74
CA LYS A 68 28.36 8.01 -2.40
C LYS A 68 27.72 7.06 -1.37
N ILE A 69 28.31 7.03 -0.18
CA ILE A 69 27.77 6.29 0.97
C ILE A 69 26.54 7.06 1.51
N PRO A 70 25.36 6.43 1.62
CA PRO A 70 24.19 7.09 2.19
C PRO A 70 24.45 7.50 3.65
N PRO A 71 24.08 8.72 4.08
CA PRO A 71 24.28 9.19 5.46
C PRO A 71 23.61 8.36 6.55
N ALA A 72 22.76 7.38 6.19
CA ALA A 72 22.25 6.37 7.13
C ALA A 72 23.30 5.29 7.45
N ALA A 73 24.00 4.76 6.44
CA ALA A 73 25.05 3.76 6.62
C ALA A 73 26.23 4.33 7.42
N SER A 74 26.74 5.51 7.03
CA SER A 74 27.82 6.21 7.75
C SER A 74 27.50 6.56 9.21
N ARG A 75 26.22 6.55 9.63
CA ARG A 75 25.83 6.71 11.04
C ARG A 75 25.80 5.42 11.85
N VAL A 76 25.76 4.26 11.18
CA VAL A 76 25.84 2.95 11.82
C VAL A 76 27.31 2.56 12.01
N ASN A 77 28.09 2.57 10.91
CA ASN A 77 29.45 2.03 10.88
C ASN A 77 30.58 3.08 10.91
N GLY A 78 30.24 4.38 10.86
CA GLY A 78 31.20 5.48 10.87
C GLY A 78 32.04 5.63 9.59
N ILE A 79 31.84 4.79 8.55
CA ILE A 79 32.59 4.86 7.30
C ILE A 79 32.06 6.02 6.45
N THR A 80 32.95 6.91 6.00
CA THR A 80 32.60 8.10 5.22
C THR A 80 33.19 8.06 3.81
N ASP A 81 32.58 8.81 2.87
CA ASP A 81 33.08 8.96 1.49
C ASP A 81 34.60 9.26 1.44
N LYS A 82 35.10 10.09 2.38
CA LYS A 82 36.52 10.47 2.48
C LYS A 82 37.45 9.29 2.83
N MET A 83 36.96 8.30 3.57
CA MET A 83 37.75 7.12 3.98
C MET A 83 37.90 6.11 2.84
N VAL A 84 36.86 5.95 2.01
CA VAL A 84 36.84 4.99 0.89
C VAL A 84 37.35 5.57 -0.43
N ALA A 85 37.49 6.90 -0.55
CA ALA A 85 37.86 7.57 -1.80
C ALA A 85 39.21 7.12 -2.41
N GLY A 86 40.15 6.65 -1.58
CA GLY A 86 41.44 6.11 -2.00
C GLY A 86 41.56 4.58 -1.86
N ALA A 87 40.47 3.87 -1.57
CA ALA A 87 40.45 2.43 -1.42
C ALA A 87 40.34 1.71 -2.79
N LEU A 88 40.69 0.42 -2.80
CA LEU A 88 40.56 -0.44 -3.98
C LEU A 88 39.08 -0.75 -4.28
N PRO A 89 38.72 -1.01 -5.55
CA PRO A 89 37.38 -1.47 -5.91
C PRO A 89 37.14 -2.90 -5.41
N PHE A 90 35.88 -3.25 -5.14
CA PHE A 90 35.54 -4.55 -4.56
C PHE A 90 35.97 -5.74 -5.44
N SER A 91 36.12 -5.55 -6.75
CA SER A 91 36.59 -6.58 -7.69
C SER A 91 38.02 -7.06 -7.43
N GLU A 92 38.89 -6.22 -6.86
CA GLU A 92 40.26 -6.58 -6.51
C GLU A 92 40.29 -7.20 -5.11
N VAL A 93 39.71 -6.48 -4.13
CA VAL A 93 39.59 -6.91 -2.72
C VAL A 93 38.95 -8.29 -2.57
N LEU A 94 37.92 -8.61 -3.38
CA LEU A 94 37.24 -9.91 -3.33
C LEU A 94 38.15 -11.07 -3.79
N GLY A 95 39.12 -10.81 -4.66
CA GLY A 95 40.14 -11.78 -5.04
C GLY A 95 41.09 -12.10 -3.88
N ASP A 96 41.59 -11.06 -3.21
CA ASP A 96 42.46 -11.20 -2.03
C ASP A 96 41.73 -11.90 -0.87
N PHE A 97 40.45 -11.60 -0.65
CA PHE A 97 39.61 -12.29 0.33
C PHE A 97 39.48 -13.79 0.04
N PHE A 98 39.23 -14.18 -1.22
CA PHE A 98 39.17 -15.61 -1.57
C PHE A 98 40.53 -16.31 -1.43
N ALA A 99 41.65 -15.62 -1.71
CA ALA A 99 42.99 -16.14 -1.46
C ALA A 99 43.30 -16.32 0.04
N PHE A 100 42.86 -15.39 0.89
CA PHE A 100 42.95 -15.48 2.34
C PHE A 100 42.09 -16.61 2.91
N ALA A 101 40.86 -16.76 2.40
CA ALA A 101 39.94 -17.81 2.83
C ALA A 101 40.45 -19.21 2.43
N GLY A 102 40.76 -19.42 1.15
CA GLY A 102 41.00 -20.76 0.60
C GLY A 102 39.74 -21.63 0.73
N ASP A 103 39.91 -22.94 0.96
CA ASP A 103 38.80 -23.90 1.10
C ASP A 103 38.13 -23.91 2.49
N PHE A 104 38.41 -22.92 3.34
CA PHE A 104 37.89 -22.85 4.71
C PHE A 104 36.37 -22.64 4.75
N VAL A 105 35.73 -23.17 5.79
CA VAL A 105 34.31 -22.92 6.06
C VAL A 105 34.11 -21.46 6.48
N LEU A 106 33.17 -20.76 5.84
CA LEU A 106 32.89 -19.35 6.15
C LEU A 106 31.89 -19.24 7.30
N VAL A 107 32.15 -18.38 8.26
CA VAL A 107 31.32 -18.20 9.47
C VAL A 107 30.88 -16.75 9.57
N GLY A 108 29.63 -16.51 9.93
CA GLY A 108 29.06 -15.16 9.98
C GLY A 108 27.73 -15.15 10.71
N HIS A 109 27.30 -13.99 11.18
CA HIS A 109 26.04 -13.86 11.92
C HIS A 109 24.97 -13.32 10.98
N ASN A 110 23.89 -14.08 10.72
CA ASN A 110 22.90 -13.79 9.66
C ASN A 110 23.47 -13.93 8.23
N ILE A 111 24.64 -14.57 8.08
CA ILE A 111 25.46 -14.68 6.86
C ILE A 111 24.69 -15.22 5.64
N ASN A 112 23.76 -16.15 5.86
CA ASN A 112 22.95 -16.81 4.83
C ASN A 112 21.92 -15.82 4.23
N SER A 113 21.42 -14.93 5.09
CA SER A 113 20.40 -13.95 4.80
C SER A 113 21.00 -12.62 4.30
N PHE A 114 22.27 -12.35 4.59
CA PHE A 114 22.96 -11.11 4.21
C PHE A 114 24.22 -11.34 3.37
N ASP A 115 25.37 -11.58 4.01
CA ASP A 115 26.71 -11.42 3.42
C ASP A 115 27.00 -12.33 2.23
N MET A 116 26.58 -13.60 2.33
CA MET A 116 26.74 -14.56 1.23
C MET A 116 26.03 -14.09 -0.05
N LYS A 117 24.99 -13.26 0.03
CA LYS A 117 24.28 -12.72 -1.14
C LYS A 117 25.09 -11.65 -1.87
N PHE A 118 25.93 -10.88 -1.15
CA PHE A 118 26.88 -9.97 -1.76
C PHE A 118 28.04 -10.77 -2.39
N LEU A 119 28.67 -11.71 -1.66
CA LEU A 119 29.70 -12.59 -2.22
C LEU A 119 29.23 -13.33 -3.48
N TYR A 120 28.05 -13.96 -3.46
CA TYR A 120 27.52 -14.68 -4.63
C TYR A 120 27.19 -13.76 -5.81
N ARG A 121 26.79 -12.51 -5.56
CA ARG A 121 26.59 -11.52 -6.63
C ARG A 121 27.93 -11.16 -7.25
N ASP A 122 28.86 -10.67 -6.44
CA ASP A 122 30.06 -10.00 -6.93
C ASP A 122 31.10 -10.98 -7.46
N ALA A 123 31.19 -12.19 -6.89
CA ALA A 123 31.98 -13.26 -7.50
C ALA A 123 31.44 -13.61 -8.90
N LYS A 124 30.13 -13.70 -9.07
CA LYS A 124 29.51 -13.99 -10.39
C LYS A 124 29.60 -12.81 -11.37
N LYS A 125 29.62 -11.57 -10.85
CA LYS A 125 29.81 -10.30 -11.59
C LYS A 125 31.23 -10.17 -12.14
N TYR A 126 32.24 -10.41 -11.30
CA TYR A 126 33.65 -10.14 -11.60
C TYR A 126 34.42 -11.38 -12.10
N PHE A 127 34.25 -12.54 -11.46
CA PHE A 127 35.00 -13.77 -11.76
C PHE A 127 34.21 -14.84 -12.52
N ARG A 128 32.89 -14.66 -12.68
CA ARG A 128 31.93 -15.62 -13.28
C ARG A 128 31.80 -16.97 -12.54
N LYS A 129 32.59 -17.23 -11.50
CA LYS A 129 32.40 -18.32 -10.52
C LYS A 129 31.59 -17.82 -9.32
N VAL A 130 31.05 -18.74 -8.51
CA VAL A 130 30.56 -18.48 -7.15
C VAL A 130 31.44 -19.24 -6.15
N PRO A 131 31.64 -18.74 -4.91
CA PRO A 131 32.33 -19.51 -3.88
C PRO A 131 31.60 -20.82 -3.57
N ASP A 132 32.38 -21.90 -3.57
CA ASP A 132 32.01 -23.29 -3.25
C ASP A 132 32.22 -23.63 -1.77
N ASN A 133 32.79 -22.71 -0.98
CA ASN A 133 32.92 -22.80 0.48
C ASN A 133 31.58 -23.11 1.16
N ASP A 134 31.51 -24.22 1.89
CA ASP A 134 30.47 -24.45 2.89
C ASP A 134 30.53 -23.33 3.96
N TYR A 135 29.41 -23.02 4.61
CA TYR A 135 29.31 -21.90 5.54
C TYR A 135 28.37 -22.16 6.73
N VAL A 136 28.55 -21.43 7.83
CA VAL A 136 27.78 -21.55 9.07
C VAL A 136 27.17 -20.19 9.43
N ASP A 137 25.86 -20.15 9.65
CA ASP A 137 25.15 -18.98 10.15
C ASP A 137 24.98 -19.07 11.68
N THR A 138 25.70 -18.22 12.42
CA THR A 138 25.70 -18.27 13.89
C THR A 138 24.38 -17.81 14.50
N LEU A 139 23.54 -17.05 13.78
CA LEU A 139 22.20 -16.68 14.22
C LEU A 139 21.26 -17.90 14.24
N LEU A 140 21.40 -18.81 13.27
CA LEU A 140 20.62 -20.05 13.24
C LEU A 140 21.04 -21.03 14.33
N LEU A 141 22.34 -21.08 14.65
CA LEU A 141 22.83 -21.87 15.78
C LEU A 141 22.41 -21.29 17.13
N ALA A 142 22.51 -19.96 17.32
CA ALA A 142 22.09 -19.28 18.54
C ALA A 142 20.61 -19.53 18.86
N ARG A 143 19.73 -19.43 17.85
CA ARG A 143 18.29 -19.72 17.99
C ARG A 143 17.98 -21.19 18.33
N ALA A 144 18.86 -22.11 17.96
CA ALA A 144 18.71 -23.54 18.23
C ALA A 144 19.32 -23.97 19.59
N ALA A 145 20.30 -23.21 20.09
CA ALA A 145 20.96 -23.45 21.38
C ALA A 145 20.25 -22.74 22.54
N LEU A 146 19.84 -21.48 22.34
CA LEU A 146 19.28 -20.58 23.35
C LEU A 146 17.87 -20.06 22.96
N PRO A 147 16.87 -20.95 22.79
CA PRO A 147 15.51 -20.56 22.34
C PRO A 147 14.78 -19.63 23.32
N GLU A 148 15.20 -19.58 24.59
CA GLU A 148 14.63 -18.72 25.63
C GLU A 148 15.08 -17.24 25.59
N LEU A 149 16.11 -16.89 24.80
CA LEU A 149 16.48 -15.49 24.58
C LEU A 149 15.45 -14.79 23.68
N SER A 150 14.96 -13.63 24.12
CA SER A 150 14.01 -12.81 23.37
C SER A 150 14.60 -12.23 22.08
N HIS A 151 15.91 -11.96 22.07
CA HIS A 151 16.67 -11.46 20.94
C HIS A 151 18.01 -12.19 20.82
N HIS A 152 18.43 -12.48 19.58
CA HIS A 152 19.67 -13.19 19.25
C HIS A 152 20.62 -12.35 18.41
N ARG A 153 20.62 -11.01 18.52
CA ARG A 153 21.60 -10.19 17.78
C ARG A 153 22.98 -10.49 18.33
N LEU A 154 24.01 -10.36 17.50
CA LEU A 154 25.40 -10.65 17.91
C LEU A 154 25.82 -9.91 19.20
N VAL A 155 25.36 -8.67 19.40
CA VAL A 155 25.60 -7.89 20.63
C VAL A 155 24.86 -8.47 21.84
N ASP A 156 23.62 -8.96 21.68
CA ASP A 156 22.84 -9.59 22.77
C ASP A 156 23.51 -10.89 23.22
N LEU A 157 23.99 -11.69 22.26
CA LEU A 157 24.74 -12.93 22.52
C LEU A 157 26.10 -12.66 23.15
N ALA A 158 26.77 -11.57 22.74
CA ALA A 158 28.01 -11.15 23.36
C ALA A 158 27.79 -10.72 24.82
N GLU A 159 26.75 -9.92 25.10
CA GLU A 159 26.37 -9.53 26.47
C GLU A 159 26.01 -10.75 27.33
N HIS A 160 25.22 -11.69 26.82
CA HIS A 160 24.89 -12.96 27.48
C HIS A 160 26.12 -13.77 27.91
N TYR A 161 27.15 -13.83 27.05
CA TYR A 161 28.41 -14.53 27.34
C TYR A 161 29.47 -13.67 28.05
N GLY A 162 29.17 -12.43 28.44
CA GLY A 162 30.14 -11.51 29.04
C GLY A 162 31.27 -11.04 28.11
N ILE A 163 31.07 -11.15 26.79
CA ILE A 163 32.00 -10.72 25.74
C ILE A 163 31.82 -9.21 25.51
N SER A 164 32.92 -8.47 25.55
CA SER A 164 32.91 -7.01 25.36
C SER A 164 32.51 -6.60 23.93
N ALA A 165 31.29 -6.08 23.76
CA ALA A 165 30.78 -5.48 22.53
C ALA A 165 31.33 -4.05 22.21
N LYS A 166 32.39 -3.61 22.92
CA LYS A 166 32.99 -2.28 22.76
C LYS A 166 33.65 -2.13 21.38
N GLY A 167 32.94 -1.48 20.45
CA GLY A 167 33.41 -1.21 19.09
C GLY A 167 32.66 -1.97 17.99
N ALA A 168 31.54 -2.61 18.30
CA ALA A 168 30.60 -3.17 17.31
C ALA A 168 30.16 -2.12 16.26
N HIS A 169 29.67 -2.61 15.11
CA HIS A 169 29.46 -1.85 13.87
C HIS A 169 30.78 -1.42 13.20
N ARG A 170 31.74 -2.34 13.20
CA ARG A 170 32.99 -2.33 12.42
C ARG A 170 33.38 -3.77 12.16
N ALA A 171 33.36 -4.20 10.90
CA ALA A 171 33.43 -5.59 10.50
C ALA A 171 34.50 -6.44 11.21
N LEU A 172 35.72 -5.92 11.45
CA LEU A 172 36.78 -6.67 12.17
C LEU A 172 36.43 -6.92 13.65
N ASN A 173 35.86 -5.94 14.34
CA ASN A 173 35.42 -6.09 15.73
C ASN A 173 34.26 -7.09 15.83
N ASP A 174 33.32 -7.00 14.89
CA ASP A 174 32.18 -7.91 14.81
C ASP A 174 32.62 -9.34 14.42
N CYS A 175 33.66 -9.51 13.58
CA CYS A 175 34.33 -10.80 13.35
C CYS A 175 34.90 -11.39 14.65
N HIS A 176 35.66 -10.63 15.44
CA HIS A 176 36.20 -11.11 16.72
C HIS A 176 35.12 -11.38 17.77
N MET A 177 34.01 -10.64 17.75
CA MET A 177 32.86 -10.87 18.62
C MET A 177 32.14 -12.17 18.23
N ASN A 178 31.87 -12.36 16.93
CA ASN A 178 31.25 -13.56 16.37
C ASN A 178 32.12 -14.81 16.54
N GLN A 179 33.45 -14.70 16.41
CA GLN A 179 34.40 -15.78 16.71
C GLN A 179 34.23 -16.31 18.14
N LYS A 180 34.11 -15.41 19.13
CA LYS A 180 33.96 -15.77 20.55
C LYS A 180 32.58 -16.31 20.87
N VAL A 181 31.52 -15.73 20.30
CA VAL A 181 30.13 -16.22 20.42
C VAL A 181 30.00 -17.61 19.79
N TYR A 182 30.60 -17.85 18.62
CA TYR A 182 30.58 -19.15 17.95
C TYR A 182 31.32 -20.23 18.76
N GLY A 183 32.43 -19.90 19.40
CA GLY A 183 33.12 -20.79 20.35
C GLY A 183 32.24 -21.16 21.56
N LYS A 184 31.48 -20.20 22.12
CA LYS A 184 30.56 -20.47 23.24
C LYS A 184 29.35 -21.34 22.84
N LEU A 185 28.78 -21.10 21.67
CA LEU A 185 27.74 -21.97 21.10
C LEU A 185 28.25 -23.40 20.85
N ALA A 186 29.55 -23.60 20.61
CA ALA A 186 30.17 -24.91 20.51
C ALA A 186 30.24 -25.63 21.87
N GLU A 187 30.69 -24.94 22.92
CA GLU A 187 30.72 -25.47 24.30
C GLU A 187 29.32 -25.94 24.76
N GLU A 188 28.28 -25.16 24.46
CA GLU A 188 26.89 -25.53 24.74
C GLU A 188 26.40 -26.72 23.93
N ALA A 189 26.69 -26.77 22.63
CA ALA A 189 26.31 -27.88 21.76
C ALA A 189 26.95 -29.20 22.24
N GLU A 190 28.20 -29.17 22.71
CA GLU A 190 28.85 -30.33 23.32
C GLU A 190 28.25 -30.68 24.69
N ALA A 191 28.00 -29.70 25.57
CA ALA A 191 27.36 -29.93 26.86
C ALA A 191 25.95 -30.55 26.71
N ALA A 192 25.14 -30.05 25.77
CA ALA A 192 23.82 -30.60 25.45
C ALA A 192 23.91 -32.03 24.88
N ARG A 193 24.94 -32.32 24.07
CA ARG A 193 25.20 -33.66 23.54
C ARG A 193 25.64 -34.64 24.64
N GLN A 194 26.45 -34.20 25.59
CA GLN A 194 26.85 -34.99 26.75
C GLN A 194 25.68 -35.28 27.70
N ARG A 195 24.80 -34.30 27.97
CA ARG A 195 23.55 -34.50 28.75
C ARG A 195 22.65 -35.54 28.08
N ARG A 196 22.45 -35.44 26.76
CA ARG A 196 21.69 -36.43 25.96
C ARG A 196 22.31 -37.83 25.99
N GLN A 197 23.65 -37.95 25.98
CA GLN A 197 24.34 -39.24 26.12
C GLN A 197 24.28 -39.84 27.53
N LYS A 198 24.06 -39.01 28.58
CA LYS A 198 23.85 -39.46 29.96
C LYS A 198 22.40 -39.83 30.29
N GLY A 199 21.46 -39.62 29.36
CA GLY A 199 20.05 -39.99 29.54
C GLY A 199 19.21 -39.03 30.40
N GLU A 200 19.71 -37.81 30.65
CA GLU A 200 18.99 -36.80 31.43
C GLU A 200 17.84 -36.20 30.59
N GLN A 201 16.61 -36.27 31.08
CA GLN A 201 15.43 -35.70 30.40
C GLN A 201 15.44 -34.16 30.47
N MET A 202 15.06 -33.51 29.36
CA MET A 202 14.73 -32.08 29.35
C MET A 202 13.36 -31.86 30.03
N PRO A 203 13.23 -30.88 30.95
CA PRO A 203 11.94 -30.54 31.53
C PRO A 203 11.09 -29.79 30.50
N GLY A 204 10.02 -30.40 29.97
CA GLY A 204 9.21 -29.73 28.95
C GLY A 204 8.03 -30.47 28.32
N SER A 205 7.77 -31.75 28.59
CA SER A 205 6.60 -32.45 28.01
C SER A 205 5.99 -33.52 28.93
N ALA A 206 4.77 -33.27 29.40
CA ALA A 206 3.96 -34.23 30.16
C ALA A 206 2.45 -33.99 29.94
N GLY A 207 1.97 -34.29 28.73
CA GLY A 207 0.54 -34.41 28.46
C GLY A 207 -0.06 -35.62 29.18
N ALA A 208 -1.25 -35.44 29.76
CA ALA A 208 -1.92 -36.38 30.65
C ALA A 208 -1.98 -37.86 30.23
N GLN A 209 -1.89 -38.77 31.22
CA GLN A 209 -2.89 -39.84 31.34
C GLN A 209 -3.04 -40.48 32.75
N LYS A 210 -4.30 -40.50 33.22
CA LYS A 210 -4.98 -41.52 34.06
C LYS A 210 -4.23 -42.23 35.21
N GLY A 211 -4.56 -41.80 36.43
CA GLY A 211 -5.34 -42.61 37.39
C GLY A 211 -4.60 -43.48 38.43
N GLY A 212 -5.03 -43.39 39.70
CA GLY A 212 -4.62 -44.33 40.77
C GLY A 212 -4.55 -43.70 42.18
N GLN A 213 -5.58 -43.98 42.99
CA GLN A 213 -5.64 -44.09 44.47
C GLN A 213 -4.63 -43.35 45.41
N MET A 214 -5.20 -42.71 46.45
CA MET A 214 -4.58 -42.38 47.75
C MET A 214 -4.28 -43.67 48.59
N PRO A 215 -3.62 -43.63 49.79
CA PRO A 215 -3.15 -42.50 50.62
C PRO A 215 -1.69 -42.61 51.16
N GLY A 216 -1.20 -41.60 51.91
CA GLY A 216 0.08 -41.69 52.64
C GLY A 216 0.44 -40.52 53.57
N SER A 217 0.42 -40.78 54.88
CA SER A 217 0.98 -40.02 56.02
C SER A 217 2.52 -39.81 55.98
N ALA A 218 3.17 -38.89 56.71
CA ALA A 218 2.75 -37.71 57.50
C ALA A 218 3.98 -36.92 58.06
N GLY A 219 3.77 -35.63 58.41
CA GLY A 219 4.54 -34.89 59.44
C GLY A 219 5.93 -34.30 59.07
N VAL A 220 6.58 -33.46 59.90
CA VAL A 220 6.08 -32.54 60.97
C VAL A 220 7.20 -31.55 61.42
N GLN A 221 6.86 -30.29 61.75
CA GLN A 221 7.68 -29.29 62.51
C GLN A 221 8.95 -28.71 61.81
N LYS A 222 9.23 -27.37 61.79
CA LYS A 222 9.55 -26.34 62.83
C LYS A 222 10.98 -26.48 63.41
N ASP A 223 11.80 -25.47 63.75
CA ASP A 223 11.88 -23.98 63.65
C ASP A 223 13.41 -23.60 63.74
N GLY A 224 13.95 -22.38 63.57
CA GLY A 224 13.47 -21.03 63.20
C GLY A 224 14.46 -19.90 63.62
N GLN A 225 14.17 -18.63 63.26
CA GLN A 225 14.76 -17.34 63.75
C GLN A 225 16.18 -16.86 63.30
N MET A 226 16.37 -15.52 63.28
CA MET A 226 17.64 -14.75 63.15
C MET A 226 18.02 -14.08 64.49
N PRO A 227 19.31 -13.76 64.78
CA PRO A 227 19.90 -12.40 64.54
C PRO A 227 21.44 -12.42 64.24
N GLY A 228 22.21 -11.33 64.07
CA GLY A 228 21.92 -9.89 63.89
C GLY A 228 23.14 -8.92 64.11
N SER A 229 23.18 -7.81 63.34
CA SER A 229 23.88 -6.51 63.55
C SER A 229 25.36 -6.34 64.02
N ALA A 230 26.18 -5.76 63.12
CA ALA A 230 27.04 -4.55 63.26
C ALA A 230 28.42 -4.47 64.01
N GLY A 231 29.43 -3.88 63.31
CA GLY A 231 30.60 -3.12 63.82
C GLY A 231 31.94 -3.87 64.07
N ALA A 232 33.13 -3.25 64.27
CA ALA A 232 33.72 -2.00 63.71
C ALA A 232 35.25 -1.84 64.08
N GLN A 233 36.06 -1.23 63.18
CA GLN A 233 37.35 -0.51 63.38
C GLN A 233 38.74 -1.18 63.73
N LYS A 234 39.77 -0.79 62.94
CA LYS A 234 41.17 -0.36 63.30
C LYS A 234 42.19 -1.38 63.87
N ASP A 235 43.53 -1.23 63.77
CA ASP A 235 44.46 -0.36 62.98
C ASP A 235 45.86 -1.05 62.88
N GLY A 236 46.72 -0.72 61.90
CA GLY A 236 48.12 -1.23 61.81
C GLY A 236 48.90 -0.79 60.55
N GLN A 237 50.24 -0.65 60.62
CA GLN A 237 51.06 0.10 59.62
C GLN A 237 52.19 -0.70 58.92
N MET A 238 52.25 -0.57 57.58
CA MET A 238 53.39 -0.20 56.65
C MET A 238 54.88 -0.54 56.96
N PRO A 239 55.84 -0.51 55.97
CA PRO A 239 55.76 0.05 54.59
C PRO A 239 56.35 -0.78 53.42
N GLY A 240 56.08 -0.33 52.18
CA GLY A 240 56.84 -0.64 50.94
C GLY A 240 56.24 -1.73 50.02
N THR A 241 56.32 -1.65 48.68
CA THR A 241 56.86 -0.60 47.76
C THR A 241 56.07 -0.58 46.43
N ALA A 242 56.24 0.49 45.64
CA ALA A 242 55.78 0.68 44.25
C ALA A 242 54.25 0.62 43.99
N GLY A 243 53.75 1.41 43.03
CA GLY A 243 52.32 1.49 42.75
C GLY A 243 51.98 1.86 41.30
N VAL A 244 50.78 1.46 40.90
CA VAL A 244 50.10 1.90 39.68
C VAL A 244 48.74 2.48 40.09
N GLN A 245 48.35 3.60 39.49
CA GLN A 245 47.16 4.33 39.90
C GLN A 245 45.86 3.59 39.52
N LYS A 246 44.84 3.66 40.39
CA LYS A 246 43.49 3.22 40.05
C LYS A 246 42.93 4.08 38.92
N GLY A 247 42.20 3.46 38.00
CA GLY A 247 41.52 4.18 36.92
C GLY A 247 40.53 5.23 37.46
N ALA A 248 40.38 6.32 36.72
CA ALA A 248 39.36 7.33 36.99
C ALA A 248 37.94 6.71 36.90
N PRO A 249 36.95 7.25 37.64
CA PRO A 249 35.56 6.85 37.45
C PRO A 249 35.12 7.13 36.00
N ALA A 250 34.20 6.31 35.48
CA ALA A 250 33.59 6.54 34.17
C ALA A 250 32.91 7.93 34.13
N PRO A 251 32.93 8.63 32.98
CA PRO A 251 32.30 9.94 32.87
C PRO A 251 30.79 9.83 33.10
N VAL A 252 30.29 10.57 34.09
CA VAL A 252 28.85 10.71 34.31
C VAL A 252 28.26 11.46 33.12
N HIS A 253 27.33 10.81 32.39
CA HIS A 253 26.55 11.49 31.37
C HIS A 253 25.65 12.53 32.05
N HIS A 254 26.01 13.81 31.93
CA HIS A 254 25.18 14.92 32.38
C HIS A 254 24.03 15.17 31.38
N THR A 255 22.98 14.36 31.46
CA THR A 255 21.66 14.75 30.93
C THR A 255 21.24 16.06 31.60
N VAL A 256 20.98 17.08 30.78
CA VAL A 256 20.54 18.39 31.23
C VAL A 256 19.02 18.40 31.22
N LYS A 257 18.39 18.76 32.34
CA LYS A 257 16.95 19.01 32.41
C LYS A 257 16.63 20.41 31.91
N LEU A 258 15.81 20.50 30.87
CA LEU A 258 15.35 21.73 30.27
C LEU A 258 13.81 21.82 30.39
N ARG A 259 13.31 22.87 31.04
CA ARG A 259 11.87 23.18 31.08
C ARG A 259 11.57 24.35 30.16
N GLY A 260 10.63 24.18 29.23
CA GLY A 260 10.30 25.23 28.27
C GLY A 260 8.85 25.24 27.81
N VAL A 261 8.35 26.43 27.47
CA VAL A 261 7.04 26.64 26.83
C VAL A 261 7.25 26.64 25.32
N VAL A 262 6.51 25.81 24.59
CA VAL A 262 6.63 25.69 23.12
C VAL A 262 6.05 26.96 22.47
N GLU A 263 6.92 27.74 21.83
CA GLU A 263 6.60 29.03 21.22
C GLU A 263 6.23 28.90 19.74
N ARG A 264 6.91 27.99 19.01
CA ARG A 264 6.51 27.56 17.66
C ARG A 264 7.14 26.23 17.26
N ILE A 265 6.45 25.45 16.45
CA ILE A 265 7.01 24.30 15.75
C ILE A 265 7.59 24.81 14.42
N THR A 266 8.82 24.43 14.09
CA THR A 266 9.55 24.86 12.88
C THR A 266 9.53 23.78 11.79
N TYR A 267 9.57 22.51 12.19
CA TYR A 267 9.40 21.34 11.33
C TYR A 267 8.91 20.15 12.16
N GLN A 268 8.12 19.26 11.57
CA GLN A 268 7.70 18.00 12.18
C GLN A 268 7.50 16.94 11.09
N ASN A 269 8.07 15.76 11.28
CA ASN A 269 7.84 14.59 10.42
C ASN A 269 6.78 13.68 11.06
N PRO A 270 5.60 13.47 10.42
CA PRO A 270 4.53 12.66 10.99
C PRO A 270 4.81 11.14 10.95
N GLU A 271 5.75 10.66 10.14
CA GLU A 271 6.04 9.22 10.02
C GLU A 271 6.99 8.71 11.10
N ASN A 272 7.91 9.56 11.61
CA ASN A 272 8.94 9.16 12.57
C ASN A 272 9.06 10.07 13.82
N GLY A 273 8.17 11.06 13.96
CA GLY A 273 8.11 11.96 15.11
C GLY A 273 9.19 13.04 15.18
N TYR A 274 10.17 13.05 14.25
CA TYR A 274 11.27 14.01 14.31
C TYR A 274 10.76 15.44 14.18
N THR A 275 10.94 16.21 15.25
CA THR A 275 10.35 17.53 15.44
C THR A 275 11.44 18.53 15.79
N VAL A 276 11.39 19.69 15.15
CA VAL A 276 12.25 20.85 15.40
C VAL A 276 11.34 21.98 15.87
N LEU A 277 11.47 22.38 17.13
CA LEU A 277 10.62 23.41 17.74
C LEU A 277 11.44 24.46 18.48
N LYS A 278 10.80 25.57 18.84
CA LYS A 278 11.36 26.65 19.64
C LYS A 278 10.66 26.69 21.00
N CYS A 279 11.44 26.65 22.08
CA CYS A 279 10.97 26.81 23.45
C CYS A 279 11.46 28.12 24.07
N ALA A 280 10.57 28.80 24.79
CA ALA A 280 10.95 29.81 25.77
C ALA A 280 11.34 29.11 27.08
N VAL A 281 12.56 29.32 27.56
CA VAL A 281 13.14 28.69 28.77
C VAL A 281 13.31 29.76 29.85
N LYS A 282 13.23 29.37 31.13
CA LYS A 282 13.05 30.32 32.24
C LYS A 282 14.25 31.23 32.53
N ASP A 283 15.46 30.86 32.08
CA ASP A 283 16.73 31.47 32.49
C ASP A 283 17.61 31.96 31.32
N ASP A 284 17.11 31.94 30.08
CA ASP A 284 17.78 32.51 28.89
C ASP A 284 16.76 33.35 28.10
N GLY A 285 17.10 34.60 27.77
CA GLY A 285 16.21 35.55 27.11
C GLY A 285 15.90 35.25 25.64
N ASN A 286 16.29 34.07 25.15
CA ASN A 286 16.25 33.67 23.74
C ASN A 286 15.49 32.36 23.55
N LEU A 287 14.85 32.20 22.38
CA LEU A 287 14.14 30.97 22.04
C LEU A 287 15.11 29.82 21.73
N VAL A 288 15.19 28.84 22.63
CA VAL A 288 16.00 27.63 22.47
C VAL A 288 15.44 26.76 21.35
N THR A 289 16.29 26.29 20.44
CA THR A 289 15.92 25.25 19.46
C THR A 289 15.94 23.90 20.15
N VAL A 290 14.84 23.15 20.13
CA VAL A 290 14.76 21.76 20.57
C VAL A 290 14.61 20.86 19.35
N VAL A 291 15.33 19.75 19.33
CA VAL A 291 15.23 18.70 18.32
C VAL A 291 15.12 17.32 18.98
N GLY A 292 14.34 16.41 18.39
CA GLY A 292 14.13 15.07 18.94
C GLY A 292 12.87 14.42 18.37
N SER A 293 12.45 13.28 18.93
CA SER A 293 11.14 12.69 18.59
C SER A 293 10.05 13.26 19.51
N LEU A 294 9.53 14.43 19.15
CA LEU A 294 8.51 15.16 19.93
C LEU A 294 7.16 15.14 19.19
N LEU A 295 6.57 13.95 19.10
CA LEU A 295 5.24 13.72 18.54
C LEU A 295 4.15 14.50 19.28
N ASP A 296 3.14 14.94 18.55
CA ASP A 296 1.88 15.55 19.04
C ASP A 296 2.00 16.77 19.98
N VAL A 297 3.23 17.25 20.26
CA VAL A 297 3.51 18.47 21.02
C VAL A 297 2.86 19.70 20.35
N ASN A 298 2.20 20.53 21.14
CA ASN A 298 1.47 21.70 20.66
C ASN A 298 2.16 23.03 21.01
N VAL A 299 1.79 24.09 20.29
CA VAL A 299 2.21 25.46 20.64
C VAL A 299 1.46 25.90 21.90
N GLY A 300 2.21 26.30 22.93
CA GLY A 300 1.72 26.59 24.28
C GLY A 300 1.93 25.47 25.31
N SER A 301 2.25 24.24 24.88
CA SER A 301 2.60 23.12 25.76
C SER A 301 3.83 23.42 26.62
N VAL A 302 3.87 22.89 27.85
CA VAL A 302 5.02 23.02 28.76
C VAL A 302 5.75 21.69 28.84
N LEU A 303 6.88 21.62 28.16
CA LEU A 303 7.73 20.44 28.14
C LEU A 303 8.74 20.47 29.29
N LEU A 304 8.87 19.33 29.97
CA LEU A 304 10.09 18.95 30.68
C LEU A 304 10.85 17.99 29.77
N MET A 305 12.14 18.26 29.52
CA MET A 305 12.95 17.54 28.54
C MET A 305 14.29 17.18 29.18
N ASP A 306 14.66 15.91 29.14
CA ASP A 306 16.01 15.43 29.47
C ASP A 306 16.78 15.21 28.17
N GLY A 307 18.01 15.71 28.10
CA GLY A 307 18.81 15.58 26.88
C GLY A 307 20.11 16.37 26.91
N ASN A 308 20.68 16.55 25.73
CA ASN A 308 22.05 17.05 25.55
C ASN A 308 22.11 18.22 24.57
N TRP A 309 22.89 19.25 24.90
CA TRP A 309 23.19 20.35 23.97
C TRP A 309 24.07 19.85 22.83
N ARG A 310 23.68 20.15 21.59
CA ARG A 310 24.42 19.84 20.36
C ARG A 310 24.64 21.12 19.55
N MET A 311 25.69 21.12 18.73
CA MET A 311 25.99 22.22 17.81
C MET A 311 25.83 21.71 16.37
N ASP A 312 24.85 22.24 15.66
CA ASP A 312 24.65 21.96 14.24
C ASP A 312 25.47 22.94 13.39
N SER A 313 26.15 22.43 12.35
CA SER A 313 27.08 23.21 11.52
C SER A 313 26.42 24.24 10.59
N ARG A 314 25.09 24.21 10.45
CA ARG A 314 24.29 25.12 9.62
C ARG A 314 23.26 25.93 10.43
N TYR A 315 22.81 25.39 11.57
CA TYR A 315 21.71 25.93 12.38
C TYR A 315 22.11 26.28 13.83
N GLY A 316 23.37 26.09 14.22
CA GLY A 316 23.93 26.55 15.49
C GLY A 316 23.53 25.70 16.69
N ARG A 317 23.44 26.34 17.88
CA ARG A 317 23.17 25.64 19.15
C ARG A 317 21.74 25.12 19.20
N GLN A 318 21.59 23.83 19.46
CA GLN A 318 20.31 23.13 19.61
C GLN A 318 20.35 22.24 20.86
N PHE A 319 19.18 21.99 21.44
CA PHE A 319 19.00 21.02 22.53
C PHE A 319 18.40 19.74 21.95
N ALA A 320 19.15 18.64 21.99
CA ALA A 320 18.64 17.34 21.57
C ALA A 320 17.93 16.67 22.75
N ALA A 321 16.60 16.66 22.72
CA ALA A 321 15.78 15.97 23.71
C ALA A 321 15.86 14.46 23.47
N GLU A 322 16.24 13.72 24.50
CA GLU A 322 16.41 12.26 24.50
C GLU A 322 15.20 11.59 25.17
N THR A 323 14.62 12.21 26.21
CA THR A 323 13.26 11.96 26.68
C THR A 323 12.54 13.27 27.01
N TRP A 324 11.21 13.25 27.04
CA TRP A 324 10.40 14.42 27.39
C TRP A 324 9.02 14.02 27.94
N GLU A 325 8.40 14.93 28.68
CA GLU A 325 7.01 14.84 29.15
C GLU A 325 6.29 16.19 28.93
N GLU A 326 5.01 16.16 28.54
CA GLU A 326 4.17 17.35 28.52
C GLU A 326 3.44 17.50 29.86
N THR A 327 3.72 18.61 30.55
CA THR A 327 3.03 19.00 31.78
C THR A 327 1.93 20.02 31.48
N LEU A 328 0.84 19.97 32.27
CA LEU A 328 -0.15 21.04 32.27
C LEU A 328 0.57 22.37 32.60
N PRO A 329 0.24 23.48 31.91
CA PRO A 329 0.96 24.74 32.09
C PRO A 329 0.70 25.34 33.48
N ALA A 330 1.58 25.06 34.43
CA ALA A 330 1.56 25.64 35.78
C ALA A 330 2.01 27.12 35.84
N THR A 331 1.84 27.88 34.75
CA THR A 331 2.17 29.31 34.66
C THR A 331 1.12 30.03 33.82
N VAL A 332 0.76 31.25 34.26
CA VAL A 332 -0.21 32.15 33.60
C VAL A 332 0.07 32.27 32.09
N TYR A 333 1.33 32.51 31.70
CA TYR A 333 1.75 32.59 30.30
C TYR A 333 1.54 31.29 29.51
N GLY A 334 1.83 30.13 30.11
CA GLY A 334 1.62 28.84 29.47
C GLY A 334 0.13 28.54 29.24
N ILE A 335 -0.72 28.85 30.22
CA ILE A 335 -2.18 28.66 30.10
C ILE A 335 -2.75 29.57 29.00
N GLU A 336 -2.32 30.83 28.95
CA GLU A 336 -2.74 31.78 27.91
C GLU A 336 -2.39 31.26 26.51
N LYS A 337 -1.16 30.75 26.32
CA LYS A 337 -0.72 30.19 25.04
C LYS A 337 -1.45 28.89 24.70
N TYR A 338 -1.62 27.98 25.67
CA TYR A 338 -2.32 26.72 25.49
C TYR A 338 -3.79 26.92 25.08
N LEU A 339 -4.52 27.79 25.79
CA LEU A 339 -5.91 28.14 25.44
C LEU A 339 -6.01 28.97 24.15
N GLY A 340 -5.02 29.80 23.86
CA GLY A 340 -4.96 30.64 22.65
C GLY A 340 -4.51 29.92 21.39
N SER A 341 -4.05 28.67 21.49
CA SER A 341 -3.49 27.85 20.40
C SER A 341 -4.45 27.50 19.26
N GLY A 342 -5.77 27.61 19.50
CA GLY A 342 -6.81 27.13 18.58
C GLY A 342 -7.23 25.67 18.80
N LEU A 343 -6.60 24.94 19.73
CA LEU A 343 -7.00 23.56 20.10
C LEU A 343 -8.40 23.46 20.71
N ILE A 344 -8.91 24.55 21.26
CA ILE A 344 -10.20 24.63 21.97
C ILE A 344 -11.14 25.53 21.19
N LYS A 345 -12.10 24.94 20.48
CA LYS A 345 -13.09 25.70 19.71
C LYS A 345 -13.89 26.61 20.64
N GLY A 346 -13.86 27.90 20.37
CA GLY A 346 -14.49 28.94 21.19
C GLY A 346 -13.50 29.88 21.90
N VAL A 347 -12.25 29.46 22.13
CA VAL A 347 -11.19 30.34 22.69
C VAL A 347 -10.21 30.76 21.59
N GLY A 348 -10.19 32.05 21.29
CA GLY A 348 -9.08 32.68 20.54
C GLY A 348 -8.13 33.42 21.50
N PRO A 349 -6.94 33.87 21.05
CA PRO A 349 -5.94 34.51 21.91
C PRO A 349 -6.47 35.64 22.82
N ARG A 350 -7.34 36.51 22.31
CA ARG A 350 -7.98 37.58 23.11
C ARG A 350 -8.91 37.06 24.21
N PHE A 351 -9.52 35.89 24.04
CA PHE A 351 -10.34 35.26 25.07
C PHE A 351 -9.48 34.46 26.06
N ALA A 352 -8.43 33.77 25.59
CA ALA A 352 -7.44 33.14 26.47
C ALA A 352 -6.87 34.17 27.47
N GLN A 353 -6.46 35.34 26.97
CA GLN A 353 -6.02 36.48 27.79
C GLN A 353 -7.05 36.93 28.84
N ARG A 354 -8.34 37.02 28.47
CA ARG A 354 -9.39 37.45 29.41
C ARG A 354 -9.72 36.39 30.46
N ILE A 355 -9.76 35.12 30.08
CA ILE A 355 -9.98 33.99 31.00
C ILE A 355 -8.82 33.91 31.99
N VAL A 356 -7.59 33.89 31.49
CA VAL A 356 -6.37 33.72 32.31
C VAL A 356 -6.10 34.96 33.18
N ARG A 357 -6.43 36.17 32.73
CA ARG A 357 -6.41 37.38 33.57
C ARG A 357 -7.44 37.33 34.72
N LYS A 358 -8.50 36.53 34.59
CA LYS A 358 -9.58 36.40 35.58
C LYS A 358 -9.36 35.25 36.57
N PHE A 359 -8.81 34.12 36.12
CA PHE A 359 -8.63 32.90 36.94
C PHE A 359 -7.17 32.46 37.15
N GLY A 360 -6.19 33.16 36.57
CA GLY A 360 -4.77 32.90 36.81
C GLY A 360 -4.34 31.47 36.49
N THR A 361 -3.62 30.84 37.42
CA THR A 361 -3.23 29.42 37.39
C THR A 361 -4.42 28.46 37.38
N ASP A 362 -5.50 28.86 38.03
CA ASP A 362 -6.62 28.00 38.42
C ASP A 362 -7.61 27.84 37.24
N THR A 363 -7.37 28.58 36.15
CA THR A 363 -8.11 28.54 34.89
C THR A 363 -8.40 27.12 34.38
N ILE A 364 -7.45 26.19 34.48
CA ILE A 364 -7.63 24.81 33.99
C ILE A 364 -8.66 24.08 34.85
N GLU A 365 -8.57 24.20 36.18
CA GLU A 365 -9.50 23.62 37.14
C GLU A 365 -10.89 24.23 37.01
N VAL A 366 -10.99 25.54 36.75
CA VAL A 366 -12.24 26.22 36.43
C VAL A 366 -12.89 25.69 35.14
N ILE A 367 -12.10 25.36 34.10
CA ILE A 367 -12.64 24.78 32.87
C ILE A 367 -13.07 23.31 33.07
N GLU A 368 -12.36 22.56 33.90
CA GLU A 368 -12.60 21.12 34.12
C GLU A 368 -13.74 20.84 35.12
N ASN A 369 -13.81 21.58 36.22
CA ASN A 369 -14.74 21.33 37.33
C ASN A 369 -15.88 22.36 37.43
N GLU A 370 -15.64 23.63 37.06
CA GLU A 370 -16.56 24.75 37.35
C GLU A 370 -16.94 25.60 36.13
N ILE A 371 -17.02 25.00 34.93
CA ILE A 371 -17.00 25.71 33.64
C ILE A 371 -18.07 26.81 33.45
N GLY A 372 -19.18 26.76 34.20
CA GLY A 372 -20.19 27.84 34.24
C GLY A 372 -19.63 29.19 34.73
N ARG A 373 -18.55 29.19 35.52
CA ARG A 373 -17.83 30.39 35.94
C ARG A 373 -17.17 31.15 34.80
N LEU A 374 -16.99 30.55 33.62
CA LEU A 374 -16.54 31.30 32.43
C LEU A 374 -17.50 32.46 32.06
N ARG A 375 -18.76 32.47 32.54
CA ARG A 375 -19.66 33.64 32.47
C ARG A 375 -19.12 34.88 33.19
N GLU A 376 -18.25 34.73 34.19
CA GLU A 376 -17.57 35.84 34.87
C GLU A 376 -16.57 36.57 33.95
N VAL A 377 -16.26 36.01 32.77
CA VAL A 377 -15.36 36.59 31.77
C VAL A 377 -16.17 37.35 30.73
N GLU A 378 -16.01 38.66 30.74
CA GLU A 378 -16.69 39.59 29.83
C GLU A 378 -16.60 39.15 28.34
N GLY A 379 -17.76 38.98 27.69
CA GLY A 379 -17.86 38.54 26.30
C GLY A 379 -17.86 37.02 26.06
N ILE A 380 -17.87 36.20 27.12
CA ILE A 380 -18.13 34.76 27.03
C ILE A 380 -19.60 34.48 27.42
N GLY A 381 -20.44 34.30 26.39
CA GLY A 381 -21.85 33.90 26.55
C GLY A 381 -22.05 32.39 26.33
N GLU A 382 -23.24 31.88 26.67
CA GLU A 382 -23.50 30.45 26.85
C GLU A 382 -23.16 29.57 25.64
N LYS A 383 -23.46 30.02 24.43
CA LYS A 383 -23.11 29.30 23.18
C LYS A 383 -21.59 29.05 23.06
N ARG A 384 -20.76 29.94 23.61
CA ARG A 384 -19.30 29.79 23.64
C ARG A 384 -18.85 28.89 24.80
N ILE A 385 -19.52 28.92 25.95
CA ILE A 385 -19.24 27.99 27.07
C ILE A 385 -19.51 26.54 26.64
N LEU A 386 -20.61 26.29 25.93
CA LEU A 386 -20.92 24.97 25.39
C LEU A 386 -19.86 24.48 24.39
N GLN A 387 -19.42 25.35 23.46
CA GLN A 387 -18.33 25.05 22.52
C GLN A 387 -17.01 24.73 23.23
N ILE A 388 -16.65 25.50 24.26
CA ILE A 388 -15.46 25.26 25.08
C ILE A 388 -15.58 23.91 25.80
N LYS A 389 -16.75 23.62 26.40
CA LYS A 389 -17.02 22.36 27.09
C LYS A 389 -16.84 21.15 26.16
N GLU A 390 -17.56 21.11 25.06
CA GLU A 390 -17.47 20.03 24.07
C GLU A 390 -16.05 19.89 23.50
N SER A 391 -15.33 21.00 23.33
CA SER A 391 -13.95 20.97 22.84
C SER A 391 -12.95 20.52 23.91
N TRP A 392 -13.23 20.75 25.20
CA TRP A 392 -12.38 20.32 26.31
C TRP A 392 -12.58 18.84 26.63
N GLU A 393 -13.82 18.38 26.77
CA GLU A 393 -14.16 16.97 26.97
C GLU A 393 -13.60 16.10 25.83
N ARG A 394 -13.74 16.57 24.57
CA ARG A 394 -13.13 15.92 23.40
C ARG A 394 -11.60 15.83 23.48
N GLN A 395 -10.90 16.86 23.93
CA GLN A 395 -9.44 16.81 24.08
C GLN A 395 -9.02 15.87 25.23
N LYS A 396 -9.76 15.86 26.35
CA LYS A 396 -9.53 14.96 27.48
C LYS A 396 -9.66 13.49 27.08
N GLU A 397 -10.70 13.13 26.35
CA GLU A 397 -10.88 11.73 25.92
C GLU A 397 -9.92 11.31 24.80
N ILE A 398 -9.56 12.19 23.87
CA ILE A 398 -8.46 11.90 22.93
C ILE A 398 -7.15 11.66 23.69
N LYS A 399 -6.87 12.44 24.76
CA LYS A 399 -5.70 12.21 25.63
C LYS A 399 -5.78 10.87 26.37
N ASN A 400 -6.96 10.45 26.85
CA ASN A 400 -7.14 9.11 27.44
C ASN A 400 -6.80 7.99 26.44
N VAL A 401 -7.22 8.14 25.17
CA VAL A 401 -6.86 7.20 24.09
C VAL A 401 -5.37 7.27 23.77
N MET A 402 -4.74 8.46 23.72
CA MET A 402 -3.28 8.58 23.53
C MET A 402 -2.50 7.85 24.63
N LEU A 403 -2.85 8.08 25.90
CA LEU A 403 -2.21 7.45 27.05
C LEU A 403 -2.33 5.92 26.99
N PHE A 404 -3.54 5.40 26.74
CA PHE A 404 -3.75 3.96 26.57
C PHE A 404 -2.87 3.37 25.45
N LEU A 405 -2.74 4.04 24.30
CA LEU A 405 -1.86 3.58 23.22
C LEU A 405 -0.38 3.66 23.63
N GLN A 406 0.03 4.74 24.28
CA GLN A 406 1.40 4.96 24.75
C GLN A 406 1.83 3.92 25.81
N ASP A 407 0.96 3.57 26.75
CA ASP A 407 1.18 2.54 27.78
C ASP A 407 1.49 1.16 27.17
N HIS A 408 0.97 0.89 25.96
CA HIS A 408 1.21 -0.33 25.19
C HIS A 408 2.23 -0.10 24.05
N GLY A 409 2.98 1.00 24.06
CA GLY A 409 4.03 1.30 23.07
C GLY A 409 3.53 1.53 21.63
N VAL A 410 2.25 1.86 21.46
CA VAL A 410 1.61 2.17 20.17
C VAL A 410 1.74 3.66 19.84
N ASN A 411 1.80 3.99 18.54
CA ASN A 411 1.95 5.36 18.05
C ASN A 411 0.66 6.18 18.32
N THR A 412 0.81 7.31 19.04
CA THR A 412 -0.28 8.20 19.49
C THR A 412 -1.01 8.91 18.35
N SER A 413 -0.39 9.08 17.17
CA SER A 413 -0.98 9.80 16.03
C SER A 413 -2.29 9.20 15.50
N PHE A 414 -2.60 7.95 15.86
CA PHE A 414 -3.89 7.32 15.56
C PHE A 414 -5.00 7.68 16.56
N ALA A 415 -4.70 8.12 17.79
CA ALA A 415 -5.69 8.36 18.85
C ALA A 415 -6.81 9.32 18.42
N ALA A 416 -6.46 10.42 17.75
CA ALA A 416 -7.43 11.42 17.26
C ALA A 416 -8.30 10.92 16.08
N LYS A 417 -7.91 9.82 15.41
CA LYS A 417 -8.75 9.11 14.44
C LYS A 417 -9.65 8.08 15.15
N ILE A 418 -9.08 7.30 16.07
CA ILE A 418 -9.78 6.26 16.85
C ILE A 418 -10.93 6.88 17.65
N TYR A 419 -10.66 7.95 18.39
CA TYR A 419 -11.70 8.68 19.12
C TYR A 419 -12.74 9.33 18.20
N ARG A 420 -12.39 9.72 16.97
CA ARG A 420 -13.37 10.26 16.01
C ARG A 420 -14.35 9.19 15.53
N GLN A 421 -13.91 7.94 15.43
CA GLN A 421 -14.69 6.81 14.93
C GLN A 421 -15.54 6.15 16.03
N TYR A 422 -14.99 5.96 17.23
CA TYR A 422 -15.65 5.22 18.31
C TYR A 422 -16.02 6.05 19.54
N GLY A 423 -15.60 7.32 19.62
CA GLY A 423 -15.79 8.15 20.81
C GLY A 423 -15.26 7.45 22.07
N ASN A 424 -16.08 7.45 23.12
CA ASN A 424 -15.73 6.89 24.42
C ASN A 424 -15.53 5.36 24.41
N GLU A 425 -16.03 4.63 23.39
CA GLU A 425 -15.83 3.18 23.26
C GLU A 425 -14.43 2.79 22.74
N SER A 426 -13.62 3.77 22.32
CA SER A 426 -12.30 3.58 21.69
C SER A 426 -11.40 2.56 22.39
N ILE A 427 -11.23 2.69 23.71
CA ILE A 427 -10.32 1.81 24.48
C ILE A 427 -10.91 0.41 24.63
N ALA A 428 -12.24 0.28 24.72
CA ALA A 428 -12.91 -1.01 24.83
C ALA A 428 -12.79 -1.82 23.53
N LYS A 429 -13.18 -1.22 22.40
CA LYS A 429 -13.12 -1.89 21.08
C LYS A 429 -11.71 -2.30 20.69
N VAL A 430 -10.71 -1.45 20.94
CA VAL A 430 -9.30 -1.77 20.62
C VAL A 430 -8.74 -2.88 21.52
N LYS A 431 -9.23 -3.04 22.77
CA LYS A 431 -8.87 -4.17 23.64
C LYS A 431 -9.58 -5.48 23.25
N GLU A 432 -10.81 -5.40 22.77
CA GLU A 432 -11.60 -6.57 22.37
C GLU A 432 -11.14 -7.12 21.00
N ASN A 433 -11.02 -6.24 20.01
CA ASN A 433 -10.59 -6.57 18.66
C ASN A 433 -9.81 -5.42 18.01
N PRO A 434 -8.48 -5.35 18.16
CA PRO A 434 -7.68 -4.29 17.54
C PRO A 434 -7.73 -4.29 16.01
N PHE A 435 -8.21 -5.36 15.36
CA PHE A 435 -8.29 -5.44 13.91
C PHE A 435 -9.42 -4.60 13.30
N CYS A 436 -10.47 -4.25 14.04
CA CYS A 436 -11.52 -3.33 13.54
C CYS A 436 -10.97 -1.95 13.16
N LEU A 437 -9.81 -1.56 13.74
CA LEU A 437 -9.06 -0.38 13.35
C LEU A 437 -8.72 -0.35 11.84
N ALA A 438 -8.50 -1.50 11.21
CA ALA A 438 -8.15 -1.59 9.79
C ALA A 438 -9.36 -1.42 8.86
N ASP A 439 -10.56 -1.77 9.32
CA ASP A 439 -11.80 -1.70 8.55
C ASP A 439 -12.46 -0.32 8.70
N ASP A 440 -12.55 0.19 9.93
CA ASP A 440 -13.29 1.40 10.26
C ASP A 440 -12.48 2.71 10.10
N ILE A 441 -11.15 2.67 10.09
CA ILE A 441 -10.31 3.88 10.22
C ILE A 441 -9.34 4.05 9.04
N TRP A 442 -9.69 4.99 8.16
CA TRP A 442 -8.88 5.30 6.98
C TRP A 442 -7.43 5.69 7.34
N GLY A 443 -6.48 4.96 6.74
CA GLY A 443 -5.04 5.12 6.95
C GLY A 443 -4.47 4.31 8.12
N ILE A 444 -5.26 3.44 8.76
CA ILE A 444 -4.76 2.26 9.46
C ILE A 444 -4.98 1.07 8.52
N GLY A 445 -3.96 0.28 8.23
CA GLY A 445 -4.09 -0.97 7.47
C GLY A 445 -3.99 -2.18 8.38
N PHE A 446 -4.37 -3.37 7.88
CA PHE A 446 -4.27 -4.62 8.66
C PHE A 446 -2.90 -4.82 9.32
N LYS A 447 -1.79 -4.55 8.60
CA LYS A 447 -0.43 -4.65 9.19
C LYS A 447 -0.15 -3.66 10.31
N THR A 448 -0.80 -2.50 10.30
CA THR A 448 -0.74 -1.52 11.39
C THR A 448 -1.55 -2.02 12.58
N ALA A 449 -2.77 -2.53 12.34
CA ALA A 449 -3.61 -3.13 13.38
C ALA A 449 -2.98 -4.40 13.99
N ASP A 450 -2.28 -5.21 13.21
CA ASP A 450 -1.56 -6.41 13.68
C ASP A 450 -0.37 -6.05 14.59
N SER A 451 0.39 -5.01 14.24
CA SER A 451 1.45 -4.47 15.12
C SER A 451 0.88 -3.80 16.38
N ILE A 452 -0.38 -3.33 16.35
CA ILE A 452 -1.11 -2.88 17.55
C ILE A 452 -1.56 -4.08 18.39
N ALA A 453 -2.06 -5.15 17.76
CA ALA A 453 -2.49 -6.38 18.42
C ALA A 453 -1.34 -7.09 19.15
N GLU A 454 -0.19 -7.26 18.49
CA GLU A 454 1.04 -7.83 19.07
C GLU A 454 1.46 -7.05 20.33
N LYS A 455 1.42 -5.72 20.27
CA LYS A 455 1.72 -4.82 21.39
C LYS A 455 0.70 -4.83 22.52
N LEU A 456 -0.55 -5.16 22.22
CA LEU A 456 -1.62 -5.41 23.20
C LEU A 456 -1.57 -6.84 23.78
N GLY A 457 -0.59 -7.67 23.37
CA GLY A 457 -0.38 -9.02 23.88
C GLY A 457 -1.15 -10.13 23.16
N PHE A 458 -1.73 -9.86 21.98
CA PHE A 458 -2.37 -10.90 21.18
C PHE A 458 -1.33 -11.86 20.60
N GLN A 459 -1.47 -13.15 20.89
CA GLN A 459 -0.59 -14.19 20.35
C GLN A 459 -0.75 -14.36 18.84
N LYS A 460 0.33 -14.77 18.14
CA LYS A 460 0.34 -14.97 16.68
C LYS A 460 -0.76 -15.92 16.18
N GLU A 461 -1.14 -16.91 16.98
CA GLU A 461 -2.15 -17.92 16.64
C GLU A 461 -3.51 -17.68 17.30
N SER A 462 -3.73 -16.50 17.91
CA SER A 462 -5.03 -16.17 18.48
C SER A 462 -6.12 -16.14 17.40
N PHE A 463 -7.26 -16.80 17.67
CA PHE A 463 -8.36 -16.93 16.70
C PHE A 463 -8.81 -15.58 16.11
N VAL A 464 -8.87 -14.52 16.92
CA VAL A 464 -9.20 -13.17 16.48
C VAL A 464 -8.23 -12.67 15.39
N ARG A 465 -6.92 -12.83 15.62
CA ARG A 465 -5.88 -12.46 14.65
C ARG A 465 -5.94 -13.29 13.37
N LEU A 466 -6.05 -14.61 13.50
CA LEU A 466 -6.09 -15.51 12.35
C LEU A 466 -7.35 -15.27 11.51
N ARG A 467 -8.52 -15.12 12.14
CA ARG A 467 -9.80 -14.79 11.50
C ARG A 467 -9.72 -13.47 10.73
N SER A 468 -9.27 -12.39 11.39
CA SER A 468 -9.11 -11.08 10.73
C SER A 468 -8.07 -11.11 9.61
N GLY A 469 -6.99 -11.88 9.73
CA GLY A 469 -6.01 -12.06 8.66
C GLY A 469 -6.53 -12.86 7.47
N ILE A 470 -7.37 -13.86 7.69
CA ILE A 470 -8.05 -14.62 6.62
C ILE A 470 -9.06 -13.72 5.90
N MET A 471 -9.87 -12.94 6.64
CA MET A 471 -10.79 -11.94 6.07
C MET A 471 -10.05 -10.87 5.24
N TYR A 472 -8.96 -10.32 5.77
CA TYR A 472 -8.12 -9.36 5.03
C TYR A 472 -7.44 -10.01 3.81
N THR A 473 -7.03 -11.28 3.89
CA THR A 473 -6.47 -12.01 2.74
C THR A 473 -7.51 -12.21 1.64
N LEU A 474 -8.76 -12.51 2.00
CA LEU A 474 -9.89 -12.55 1.07
C LEU A 474 -10.18 -11.17 0.46
N SER A 475 -10.18 -10.10 1.26
CA SER A 475 -10.35 -8.73 0.74
C SER A 475 -9.23 -8.32 -0.21
N SER A 476 -7.97 -8.59 0.14
CA SER A 476 -6.82 -8.33 -0.74
C SER A 476 -6.84 -9.17 -2.02
N LEU A 477 -7.47 -10.34 -2.02
CA LEU A 477 -7.73 -11.12 -3.24
C LEU A 477 -8.88 -10.51 -4.07
N ALA A 478 -9.89 -9.92 -3.43
CA ALA A 478 -10.94 -9.16 -4.11
C ALA A 478 -10.44 -7.86 -4.72
N ASP A 479 -9.47 -7.18 -4.09
CA ASP A 479 -8.74 -6.02 -4.63
C ASP A 479 -7.83 -6.38 -5.81
N GLU A 480 -7.32 -7.62 -5.86
CA GLU A 480 -6.67 -8.19 -7.05
C GLU A 480 -7.69 -8.61 -8.15
N GLY A 481 -8.98 -8.62 -7.81
CA GLY A 481 -10.11 -8.85 -8.71
C GLY A 481 -10.80 -10.20 -8.59
N HIS A 482 -10.43 -11.06 -7.65
CA HIS A 482 -11.02 -12.39 -7.46
C HIS A 482 -12.35 -12.31 -6.68
N VAL A 483 -13.43 -12.96 -7.17
CA VAL A 483 -14.72 -13.07 -6.46
C VAL A 483 -14.66 -14.10 -5.33
N TYR A 484 -13.85 -15.15 -5.51
CA TYR A 484 -13.57 -16.19 -4.52
C TYR A 484 -12.08 -16.51 -4.45
N ALA A 485 -11.62 -17.12 -3.36
CA ALA A 485 -10.29 -17.73 -3.27
C ALA A 485 -10.41 -19.26 -3.35
N GLY A 486 -9.54 -19.94 -4.10
CA GLY A 486 -9.39 -21.38 -3.92
C GLY A 486 -8.80 -21.66 -2.53
N ARG A 487 -9.24 -22.70 -1.82
CA ARG A 487 -8.80 -23.00 -0.45
C ARG A 487 -7.28 -22.92 -0.27
N ASP A 488 -6.50 -23.59 -1.12
CA ASP A 488 -5.02 -23.56 -1.09
C ASP A 488 -4.42 -22.19 -1.44
N GLN A 489 -5.10 -21.40 -2.27
CA GLN A 489 -4.67 -20.03 -2.63
C GLN A 489 -4.83 -19.11 -1.42
N LEU A 490 -5.95 -19.24 -0.69
CA LEU A 490 -6.22 -18.52 0.55
C LEU A 490 -5.23 -18.90 1.64
N ILE A 491 -5.08 -20.20 1.92
CA ILE A 491 -4.19 -20.72 2.96
C ILE A 491 -2.75 -20.25 2.73
N ARG A 492 -2.18 -20.44 1.53
CA ARG A 492 -0.78 -20.04 1.24
C ARG A 492 -0.55 -18.53 1.37
N LYS A 493 -1.50 -17.69 0.94
CA LYS A 493 -1.40 -16.24 1.17
C LYS A 493 -1.56 -15.86 2.65
N ALA A 494 -2.47 -16.51 3.37
CA ALA A 494 -2.69 -16.27 4.79
C ALA A 494 -1.47 -16.66 5.64
N VAL A 495 -0.85 -17.83 5.37
CA VAL A 495 0.40 -18.27 6.00
C VAL A 495 1.52 -17.23 5.78
N GLN A 496 1.67 -16.75 4.54
CA GLN A 496 2.67 -15.73 4.21
C GLN A 496 2.39 -14.36 4.85
N LEU A 497 1.12 -14.00 5.07
CA LEU A 497 0.73 -12.73 5.70
C LEU A 497 0.88 -12.76 7.22
N LEU A 498 0.44 -13.85 7.85
CA LEU A 498 0.28 -13.97 9.31
C LEU A 498 1.52 -14.51 10.03
N GLU A 499 2.44 -15.18 9.32
CA GLU A 499 3.58 -15.90 9.94
C GLU A 499 3.13 -16.89 11.03
N ALA A 500 2.04 -17.63 10.76
CA ALA A 500 1.45 -18.64 11.64
C ALA A 500 1.43 -20.01 10.96
N GLU A 501 1.23 -21.10 11.71
CA GLU A 501 1.20 -22.43 11.13
C GLU A 501 0.00 -22.66 10.20
N GLU A 502 0.20 -23.48 9.17
CA GLU A 502 -0.83 -23.85 8.21
C GLU A 502 -1.99 -24.63 8.87
N SER A 503 -1.66 -25.47 9.86
CA SER A 503 -2.58 -26.15 10.78
C SER A 503 -3.57 -25.17 11.44
N SER A 504 -3.04 -24.14 12.12
CA SER A 504 -3.81 -23.13 12.84
C SER A 504 -4.69 -22.30 11.91
N ILE A 505 -4.22 -21.98 10.70
CA ILE A 505 -4.99 -21.27 9.67
C ILE A 505 -6.10 -22.16 9.09
N VAL A 506 -5.83 -23.45 8.84
CA VAL A 506 -6.84 -24.42 8.37
C VAL A 506 -7.95 -24.60 9.41
N MET A 507 -7.61 -24.80 10.68
CA MET A 507 -8.58 -24.93 11.77
C MET A 507 -9.42 -23.66 11.93
N THR A 508 -8.80 -22.48 11.84
CA THR A 508 -9.52 -21.20 11.86
C THR A 508 -10.47 -21.06 10.69
N LEU A 509 -10.04 -21.41 9.47
CA LEU A 509 -10.86 -21.33 8.26
C LEU A 509 -12.08 -22.27 8.35
N ASP A 510 -11.90 -23.52 8.81
CA ASP A 510 -13.02 -24.46 8.97
C ASP A 510 -14.01 -24.03 10.06
N GLN A 511 -13.54 -23.39 11.13
CA GLN A 511 -14.40 -22.74 12.12
C GLN A 511 -15.17 -21.56 11.52
N MET A 512 -14.52 -20.67 10.75
CA MET A 512 -15.18 -19.56 10.05
C MET A 512 -16.24 -20.03 9.02
N ILE A 513 -16.06 -21.21 8.41
CA ILE A 513 -17.05 -21.85 7.53
C ILE A 513 -18.24 -22.37 8.34
N ALA A 514 -18.01 -22.93 9.53
CA ALA A 514 -19.07 -23.40 10.43
C ALA A 514 -19.91 -22.24 11.00
N ASP A 515 -19.24 -21.15 11.40
CA ASP A 515 -19.84 -19.91 11.92
C ASP A 515 -20.47 -19.04 10.82
N LYS A 516 -20.22 -19.36 9.55
CA LYS A 516 -20.71 -18.67 8.33
C LYS A 516 -20.16 -17.25 8.13
N ASP A 517 -19.00 -16.93 8.69
CA ASP A 517 -18.21 -15.75 8.33
C ASP A 517 -17.84 -15.76 6.84
N VAL A 518 -17.60 -16.95 6.29
CA VAL A 518 -17.27 -17.20 4.88
C VAL A 518 -18.12 -18.34 4.31
N ILE A 519 -18.34 -18.32 3.00
CA ILE A 519 -19.12 -19.34 2.29
C ILE A 519 -18.18 -20.26 1.52
N ARG A 520 -18.27 -21.57 1.77
CA ARG A 520 -17.58 -22.63 1.02
C ARG A 520 -18.52 -23.22 -0.03
N GLU A 521 -18.07 -23.29 -1.28
CA GLU A 521 -18.76 -23.96 -2.38
C GLU A 521 -17.81 -24.94 -3.07
N LYS A 522 -18.30 -26.13 -3.43
CA LYS A 522 -17.52 -27.15 -4.13
C LYS A 522 -17.78 -27.09 -5.63
N ILE A 523 -16.76 -26.76 -6.40
CA ILE A 523 -16.80 -26.68 -7.86
C ILE A 523 -16.23 -27.98 -8.43
N THR A 524 -17.03 -28.77 -9.14
CA THR A 524 -16.52 -29.88 -9.95
C THR A 524 -16.03 -29.35 -11.30
N GLN A 525 -14.75 -29.50 -11.63
CA GLN A 525 -14.23 -29.13 -12.95
C GLN A 525 -14.78 -30.06 -14.04
N THR A 526 -15.75 -29.59 -14.81
CA THR A 526 -16.05 -30.14 -16.13
C THR A 526 -15.03 -29.62 -17.13
N GLU A 527 -14.14 -30.52 -17.56
CA GLU A 527 -13.01 -30.33 -18.49
C GLU A 527 -11.79 -29.54 -17.98
N PRO A 528 -10.57 -30.08 -18.13
CA PRO A 528 -9.34 -29.34 -17.84
C PRO A 528 -8.92 -28.48 -19.04
N GLU A 529 -9.40 -27.23 -19.11
CA GLU A 529 -8.74 -26.21 -19.94
C GLU A 529 -7.24 -26.15 -19.58
N ALA A 530 -6.37 -26.47 -20.54
CA ALA A 530 -4.99 -26.83 -20.28
C ALA A 530 -4.12 -25.67 -19.74
N SER A 531 -4.15 -25.47 -18.42
CA SER A 531 -3.32 -24.50 -17.70
C SER A 531 -1.86 -24.98 -17.60
N VAL A 532 -1.16 -25.02 -18.74
CA VAL A 532 0.29 -25.20 -18.80
C VAL A 532 0.97 -23.90 -18.34
N GLN A 533 0.91 -23.66 -17.03
CA GLN A 533 1.95 -22.86 -16.39
C GLN A 533 3.24 -23.68 -16.45
N MET A 534 4.17 -23.27 -17.32
CA MET A 534 5.54 -23.74 -17.23
C MET A 534 6.18 -23.21 -15.94
N TYR A 535 6.05 -23.99 -14.87
CA TYR A 535 6.93 -23.87 -13.72
C TYR A 535 8.37 -24.19 -14.18
N PRO A 536 9.40 -23.49 -13.70
CA PRO A 536 10.79 -23.87 -13.96
C PRO A 536 11.03 -25.29 -13.45
N GLU A 537 11.52 -26.18 -14.33
CA GLU A 537 11.82 -27.56 -13.98
C GLU A 537 12.93 -27.62 -12.93
N GLY A 538 12.81 -28.54 -11.95
CA GLY A 538 13.86 -28.79 -10.96
C GLY A 538 13.43 -28.83 -9.50
N ARG A 539 12.44 -29.66 -9.15
CA ARG A 539 12.23 -30.21 -7.80
C ARG A 539 11.33 -31.45 -7.83
N GLU A 540 11.91 -32.59 -8.18
CA GLU A 540 11.32 -33.87 -7.81
C GLU A 540 11.49 -34.07 -6.29
N GLY A 541 10.45 -34.56 -5.61
CA GLY A 541 10.56 -34.93 -4.18
C GLY A 541 9.63 -34.23 -3.20
N GLN A 542 8.33 -34.12 -3.50
CA GLN A 542 7.24 -34.35 -2.53
C GLN A 542 5.88 -34.35 -3.25
N ARG A 543 5.25 -35.53 -3.37
CA ARG A 543 3.84 -35.66 -3.74
C ARG A 543 3.04 -35.68 -2.44
N ALA A 544 2.50 -34.53 -2.05
CA ALA A 544 1.36 -34.49 -1.15
C ALA A 544 0.09 -34.53 -2.02
N ASP A 545 -0.77 -35.50 -1.74
CA ASP A 545 -2.23 -35.46 -1.86
C ASP A 545 -2.81 -34.74 -3.09
N ARG A 546 -2.77 -35.46 -4.23
CA ARG A 546 -3.80 -35.26 -5.26
C ARG A 546 -5.08 -35.97 -4.77
N GLU A 547 -6.09 -35.21 -4.35
CA GLU A 547 -7.43 -35.80 -4.17
C GLU A 547 -7.92 -36.36 -5.52
N GLU A 548 -8.48 -37.57 -5.50
CA GLU A 548 -9.02 -38.24 -6.70
C GLU A 548 -10.41 -37.71 -7.07
N ASN A 549 -10.52 -36.41 -7.33
CA ASN A 549 -11.56 -35.77 -8.16
C ASN A 549 -11.16 -34.33 -8.47
N GLY A 550 -11.55 -33.81 -9.63
CA GLY A 550 -11.27 -32.44 -10.07
C GLY A 550 -12.09 -31.36 -9.34
N THR A 551 -12.25 -31.47 -8.03
CA THR A 551 -13.06 -30.55 -7.21
C THR A 551 -12.22 -29.46 -6.57
N ILE A 552 -12.61 -28.20 -6.75
CA ILE A 552 -12.03 -27.04 -6.06
C ILE A 552 -13.01 -26.55 -4.98
N ASP A 553 -12.51 -26.40 -3.75
CA ASP A 553 -13.17 -25.61 -2.71
C ASP A 553 -12.97 -24.11 -3.00
N ALA A 554 -14.04 -23.42 -3.37
CA ALA A 554 -14.10 -21.97 -3.45
C ALA A 554 -14.57 -21.38 -2.12
N ILE A 555 -13.80 -20.43 -1.59
CA ILE A 555 -14.10 -19.67 -0.38
C ILE A 555 -14.45 -18.24 -0.78
N TYR A 556 -15.66 -17.80 -0.42
CA TYR A 556 -16.19 -16.47 -0.68
C TYR A 556 -16.38 -15.68 0.62
N LEU A 557 -16.18 -14.37 0.56
CA LEU A 557 -16.86 -13.46 1.49
C LEU A 557 -18.35 -13.40 1.12
N PRO A 558 -19.30 -13.44 2.07
CA PRO A 558 -20.73 -13.51 1.76
C PRO A 558 -21.26 -12.44 0.77
N PRO A 559 -20.82 -11.16 0.81
CA PRO A 559 -21.27 -10.15 -0.16
C PRO A 559 -20.94 -10.51 -1.62
N PHE A 560 -19.78 -11.12 -1.89
CA PHE A 560 -19.38 -11.51 -3.23
C PHE A 560 -20.15 -12.75 -3.74
N TYR A 561 -20.39 -13.73 -2.87
CA TYR A 561 -21.22 -14.90 -3.20
C TYR A 561 -22.65 -14.51 -3.58
N TYR A 562 -23.31 -13.71 -2.73
CA TYR A 562 -24.67 -13.23 -2.97
C TYR A 562 -24.77 -12.21 -4.13
N ALA A 563 -23.65 -11.59 -4.53
CA ALA A 563 -23.59 -10.77 -5.72
C ALA A 563 -23.48 -11.59 -7.00
N GLU A 564 -22.55 -12.55 -7.06
CA GLU A 564 -22.34 -13.41 -8.23
C GLU A 564 -23.57 -14.26 -8.55
N THR A 565 -24.16 -14.90 -7.54
CA THR A 565 -25.42 -15.65 -7.67
C THR A 565 -26.59 -14.73 -8.03
N GLY A 566 -26.72 -13.58 -7.35
CA GLY A 566 -27.77 -12.59 -7.61
C GLY A 566 -27.77 -12.02 -9.03
N ILE A 567 -26.59 -11.74 -9.59
CA ILE A 567 -26.43 -11.30 -10.98
C ILE A 567 -26.87 -12.41 -11.94
N ALA A 568 -26.34 -13.62 -11.77
CA ALA A 568 -26.63 -14.75 -12.66
C ALA A 568 -28.15 -15.00 -12.75
N ASP A 569 -28.84 -15.01 -11.62
CA ASP A 569 -30.29 -15.27 -11.58
C ASP A 569 -31.13 -14.10 -12.09
N ARG A 570 -30.77 -12.85 -11.77
CA ARG A 570 -31.50 -11.67 -12.27
C ARG A 570 -31.37 -11.51 -13.78
N LEU A 571 -30.18 -11.73 -14.35
CA LEU A 571 -29.98 -11.68 -15.79
C LEU A 571 -30.76 -12.75 -16.55
N LYS A 572 -30.81 -13.99 -16.05
CA LYS A 572 -31.65 -15.06 -16.64
C LYS A 572 -33.12 -14.67 -16.63
N ARG A 573 -33.66 -14.31 -15.46
CA ARG A 573 -35.07 -13.90 -15.31
C ARG A 573 -35.41 -12.71 -16.22
N LEU A 574 -34.50 -11.74 -16.33
CA LEU A 574 -34.66 -10.57 -17.20
C LEU A 574 -34.60 -10.96 -18.69
N ALA A 575 -33.78 -11.93 -19.09
CA ALA A 575 -33.71 -12.41 -20.47
C ALA A 575 -34.92 -13.28 -20.87
N GLU A 576 -35.45 -14.09 -19.94
CA GLU A 576 -36.63 -14.94 -20.16
C GLU A 576 -37.96 -14.17 -20.10
N THR A 577 -38.04 -13.09 -19.34
CA THR A 577 -39.27 -12.29 -19.19
C THR A 577 -39.53 -11.44 -20.44
N PRO A 578 -40.68 -11.55 -21.13
CA PRO A 578 -41.02 -10.68 -22.25
C PRO A 578 -40.98 -9.20 -21.88
N ALA A 579 -40.60 -8.33 -22.81
CA ALA A 579 -40.61 -6.90 -22.54
C ALA A 579 -42.05 -6.36 -22.53
N GLN A 580 -42.30 -5.33 -21.72
CA GLN A 580 -43.64 -4.74 -21.61
C GLN A 580 -43.77 -3.39 -22.35
N ASP A 581 -42.70 -2.99 -23.06
CA ASP A 581 -42.64 -1.76 -23.83
C ASP A 581 -43.45 -1.79 -25.14
N ARG A 582 -43.74 -0.59 -25.65
CA ARG A 582 -44.52 -0.39 -26.88
C ARG A 582 -43.92 -1.05 -28.11
N LEU A 583 -42.59 -1.06 -28.23
CA LEU A 583 -41.88 -1.67 -29.36
C LEU A 583 -42.07 -3.19 -29.33
N TRP A 584 -41.97 -3.84 -28.18
CA TRP A 584 -42.22 -5.28 -28.04
C TRP A 584 -43.67 -5.65 -28.38
N VAL A 585 -44.64 -4.91 -27.85
CA VAL A 585 -46.07 -5.15 -28.13
C VAL A 585 -46.37 -5.04 -29.63
N GLN A 586 -45.90 -3.96 -30.28
CA GLN A 586 -46.10 -3.77 -31.73
C GLN A 586 -45.35 -4.83 -32.55
N LEU A 587 -44.11 -5.16 -32.18
CA LEU A 587 -43.30 -6.15 -32.88
C LEU A 587 -43.94 -7.55 -32.81
N MET A 588 -44.43 -7.97 -31.64
CA MET A 588 -45.08 -9.28 -31.48
C MET A 588 -46.44 -9.34 -32.18
N GLN A 589 -47.18 -8.22 -32.26
CA GLN A 589 -48.37 -8.11 -33.11
C GLN A 589 -48.02 -8.24 -34.60
N ALA A 590 -47.01 -7.53 -35.08
CA ALA A 590 -46.56 -7.59 -36.48
C ALA A 590 -46.02 -8.98 -36.87
N ARG A 591 -45.26 -9.64 -35.99
CA ARG A 591 -44.83 -11.04 -36.14
C ARG A 591 -46.02 -11.98 -36.28
N LYS A 592 -47.05 -11.82 -35.44
CA LYS A 592 -48.29 -12.63 -35.50
C LYS A 592 -49.12 -12.36 -36.76
N GLN A 593 -49.13 -11.13 -37.28
CA GLN A 593 -49.85 -10.76 -38.50
C GLN A 593 -49.14 -11.21 -39.78
N THR A 594 -47.81 -11.14 -39.82
CA THR A 594 -47.00 -11.50 -40.99
C THR A 594 -46.63 -12.99 -41.05
N GLY A 595 -46.70 -13.70 -39.93
CA GLY A 595 -46.21 -15.08 -39.80
C GLY A 595 -44.68 -15.19 -39.74
N ASN A 596 -43.94 -14.09 -39.83
CA ASN A 596 -42.49 -14.06 -39.80
C ASN A 596 -41.97 -13.90 -38.35
N PRO A 597 -41.36 -14.92 -37.73
CA PRO A 597 -40.83 -14.82 -36.35
C PRO A 597 -39.53 -14.01 -36.25
N GLU A 598 -38.79 -13.84 -37.35
CA GLU A 598 -37.51 -13.11 -37.38
C GLU A 598 -37.70 -11.61 -37.58
N LEU A 599 -38.92 -11.15 -37.95
CA LEU A 599 -39.24 -9.75 -38.19
C LEU A 599 -38.68 -8.84 -37.08
N SER A 600 -38.00 -7.78 -37.50
CA SER A 600 -37.39 -6.76 -36.64
C SER A 600 -37.70 -5.36 -37.20
N ILE A 601 -37.15 -4.32 -36.59
CA ILE A 601 -37.31 -2.93 -37.03
C ILE A 601 -36.61 -2.65 -38.38
N ASP A 602 -37.22 -1.79 -39.19
CA ASP A 602 -36.59 -1.24 -40.39
C ASP A 602 -35.52 -0.21 -40.01
N VAL A 603 -34.26 -0.59 -40.17
CA VAL A 603 -33.10 0.29 -39.90
C VAL A 603 -33.07 1.45 -40.90
N SER A 604 -33.50 1.26 -42.14
CA SER A 604 -33.46 2.30 -43.16
C SER A 604 -34.54 3.37 -43.02
N HIS A 605 -35.53 3.17 -42.15
CA HIS A 605 -36.36 4.26 -41.64
C HIS A 605 -35.60 5.12 -40.60
N ILE A 606 -34.75 4.49 -39.78
CA ILE A 606 -33.94 5.17 -38.77
C ILE A 606 -32.81 5.96 -39.45
N GLU A 607 -32.08 5.35 -40.39
CA GLU A 607 -31.01 6.00 -41.19
C GLU A 607 -31.50 7.30 -41.84
N LYS A 608 -32.67 7.28 -42.49
CA LYS A 608 -33.32 8.45 -43.09
C LYS A 608 -33.70 9.54 -42.09
N LYS A 609 -34.02 9.15 -40.85
CA LYS A 609 -34.44 10.06 -39.77
C LYS A 609 -33.25 10.73 -39.06
N ILE A 610 -32.08 10.10 -39.08
CA ILE A 610 -30.85 10.62 -38.45
C ILE A 610 -29.83 11.15 -39.49
N HIS A 611 -30.11 10.98 -40.79
CA HIS A 611 -29.24 11.34 -41.92
C HIS A 611 -27.85 10.68 -41.88
N MET A 612 -27.81 9.39 -41.55
CA MET A 612 -26.57 8.60 -41.46
C MET A 612 -26.83 7.14 -41.84
N GLU A 613 -25.92 6.56 -42.61
CA GLU A 613 -25.93 5.14 -43.01
C GLU A 613 -25.17 4.29 -41.98
N TYR A 614 -25.65 3.07 -41.74
CA TYR A 614 -25.00 2.09 -40.86
C TYR A 614 -24.32 0.98 -41.66
N ASP A 615 -23.21 0.44 -41.16
CA ASP A 615 -22.75 -0.86 -41.66
C ASP A 615 -23.63 -2.00 -41.14
N GLU A 616 -23.57 -3.16 -41.79
CA GLU A 616 -24.48 -4.27 -41.51
C GLU A 616 -24.35 -4.84 -40.08
N ILE A 617 -23.18 -4.71 -39.44
CA ILE A 617 -22.97 -5.12 -38.04
C ILE A 617 -23.61 -4.09 -37.09
N GLN A 618 -23.54 -2.79 -37.41
CA GLN A 618 -24.25 -1.74 -36.68
C GLN A 618 -25.76 -1.83 -36.87
N ALA A 619 -26.22 -2.14 -38.08
CA ALA A 619 -27.63 -2.38 -38.40
C ALA A 619 -28.16 -3.64 -37.70
N ASP A 620 -27.37 -4.71 -37.60
CA ASP A 620 -27.72 -5.86 -36.76
C ASP A 620 -27.74 -5.48 -35.27
N ALA A 621 -26.79 -4.69 -34.74
CA ALA A 621 -26.85 -4.21 -33.36
C ALA A 621 -28.17 -3.46 -33.06
N ILE A 622 -28.63 -2.62 -33.97
CA ILE A 622 -29.92 -1.91 -33.86
C ILE A 622 -31.10 -2.90 -33.88
N ARG A 623 -31.11 -3.85 -34.83
CA ARG A 623 -32.14 -4.92 -34.91
C ARG A 623 -32.12 -5.86 -33.71
N LYS A 624 -30.96 -6.11 -33.11
CA LYS A 624 -30.78 -6.98 -31.94
C LYS A 624 -31.23 -6.30 -30.65
N ALA A 625 -30.94 -5.00 -30.49
CA ALA A 625 -31.43 -4.19 -29.37
C ALA A 625 -32.97 -4.11 -29.35
N ALA A 626 -33.60 -4.05 -30.53
CA ALA A 626 -35.06 -4.06 -30.67
C ALA A 626 -35.71 -5.42 -30.41
N THR A 627 -34.99 -6.52 -30.61
CA THR A 627 -35.52 -7.91 -30.47
C THR A 627 -35.12 -8.60 -29.16
N SER A 628 -34.16 -8.03 -28.40
CA SER A 628 -33.58 -8.67 -27.22
C SER A 628 -33.91 -7.92 -25.92
N LYS A 629 -33.95 -8.67 -24.81
CA LYS A 629 -34.13 -8.15 -23.44
C LYS A 629 -32.82 -7.67 -22.81
N VAL A 630 -31.79 -8.50 -22.92
CA VAL A 630 -30.41 -8.23 -22.52
C VAL A 630 -29.58 -8.27 -23.80
N MET A 631 -28.66 -7.32 -23.97
CA MET A 631 -27.74 -7.27 -25.11
C MET A 631 -26.40 -6.68 -24.68
N ILE A 632 -25.31 -7.17 -25.28
CA ILE A 632 -23.96 -6.63 -25.12
C ILE A 632 -23.46 -6.07 -26.47
N LEU A 633 -23.05 -4.81 -26.48
CA LEU A 633 -22.37 -4.15 -27.59
C LEU A 633 -20.91 -3.88 -27.21
N THR A 634 -19.97 -4.45 -27.96
CA THR A 634 -18.53 -4.36 -27.68
C THR A 634 -17.74 -4.04 -28.95
N GLY A 635 -16.52 -3.52 -28.81
CA GLY A 635 -15.65 -3.17 -29.93
C GLY A 635 -14.53 -2.23 -29.51
N GLY A 636 -13.51 -2.08 -30.35
CA GLY A 636 -12.33 -1.26 -30.06
C GLY A 636 -12.53 0.26 -30.26
N PRO A 637 -11.44 1.05 -30.36
CA PRO A 637 -11.48 2.43 -30.84
C PRO A 637 -11.74 2.46 -32.35
N GLY A 638 -12.39 3.53 -32.83
CA GLY A 638 -12.61 3.75 -34.27
C GLY A 638 -13.65 2.82 -34.93
N THR A 639 -14.37 2.00 -34.15
CA THR A 639 -15.36 1.02 -34.64
C THR A 639 -16.82 1.50 -34.59
N GLY A 640 -17.06 2.77 -34.28
CA GLY A 640 -18.42 3.34 -34.32
C GLY A 640 -19.35 2.94 -33.17
N LYS A 641 -18.82 2.54 -31.99
CA LYS A 641 -19.64 2.22 -30.79
C LYS A 641 -20.70 3.29 -30.50
N THR A 642 -20.28 4.54 -30.28
CA THR A 642 -21.17 5.67 -29.97
C THR A 642 -22.22 5.92 -31.06
N THR A 643 -21.80 5.84 -32.32
CA THR A 643 -22.66 5.95 -33.52
C THR A 643 -23.77 4.89 -33.55
N THR A 644 -23.44 3.68 -33.11
CA THR A 644 -24.35 2.53 -33.01
C THR A 644 -25.31 2.70 -31.84
N VAL A 645 -24.82 3.20 -30.70
CA VAL A 645 -25.65 3.56 -29.53
C VAL A 645 -26.66 4.65 -29.91
N GLN A 646 -26.25 5.71 -30.63
CA GLN A 646 -27.17 6.72 -31.15
C GLN A 646 -28.30 6.12 -31.99
N GLY A 647 -28.01 5.10 -32.81
CA GLY A 647 -29.00 4.38 -33.62
C GLY A 647 -29.99 3.56 -32.79
N ILE A 648 -29.48 2.86 -31.78
CA ILE A 648 -30.29 2.13 -30.79
C ILE A 648 -31.21 3.10 -30.02
N LEU A 649 -30.70 4.25 -29.59
CA LEU A 649 -31.47 5.29 -28.92
C LEU A 649 -32.50 5.94 -29.86
N ALA A 650 -32.16 6.18 -31.12
CA ALA A 650 -33.07 6.69 -32.14
C ALA A 650 -34.22 5.70 -32.44
N ALA A 651 -33.93 4.40 -32.46
CA ALA A 651 -34.93 3.34 -32.56
C ALA A 651 -35.92 3.39 -31.37
N TYR A 652 -35.41 3.30 -30.14
CA TYR A 652 -36.26 3.33 -28.94
C TYR A 652 -37.06 4.65 -28.81
N ARG A 653 -36.47 5.79 -29.14
CA ARG A 653 -37.15 7.09 -29.24
C ARG A 653 -38.27 7.09 -30.28
N ALA A 654 -38.12 6.39 -31.42
CA ALA A 654 -39.15 6.33 -32.47
C ALA A 654 -40.42 5.59 -32.02
N PHE A 655 -40.30 4.61 -31.12
CA PHE A 655 -41.44 3.91 -30.50
C PHE A 655 -41.90 4.56 -29.17
N GLY A 656 -41.27 5.66 -28.77
CA GLY A 656 -41.66 6.47 -27.61
C GLY A 656 -41.31 5.85 -26.24
N LEU A 657 -40.23 5.07 -26.16
CA LEU A 657 -39.76 4.46 -24.91
C LEU A 657 -39.02 5.48 -24.04
N LYS A 658 -39.21 5.38 -22.71
CA LYS A 658 -38.39 6.06 -21.70
C LYS A 658 -37.04 5.34 -21.58
N ILE A 659 -35.96 6.06 -21.86
CA ILE A 659 -34.60 5.50 -21.81
C ILE A 659 -33.81 6.19 -20.69
N LEU A 660 -33.18 5.39 -19.84
CA LEU A 660 -32.22 5.83 -18.82
C LEU A 660 -30.80 5.55 -19.33
N LEU A 661 -29.92 6.54 -19.22
CA LEU A 661 -28.50 6.41 -19.58
C LEU A 661 -27.63 6.40 -18.33
N ALA A 662 -26.72 5.43 -18.25
CA ALA A 662 -25.82 5.26 -17.12
C ALA A 662 -24.36 5.04 -17.54
N ALA A 663 -23.42 5.38 -16.66
CA ALA A 663 -22.03 4.94 -16.74
C ALA A 663 -21.44 4.80 -15.32
N PRO A 664 -20.36 4.03 -15.11
CA PRO A 664 -19.78 3.86 -13.77
C PRO A 664 -19.11 5.13 -13.21
N THR A 665 -18.57 6.01 -14.07
CA THR A 665 -17.88 7.25 -13.66
C THR A 665 -18.56 8.52 -14.19
N GLY A 666 -18.41 9.64 -13.48
CA GLY A 666 -19.02 10.93 -13.87
C GLY A 666 -18.59 11.41 -15.25
N ARG A 667 -17.33 11.15 -15.62
CA ARG A 667 -16.75 11.49 -16.92
C ARG A 667 -17.35 10.67 -18.06
N ALA A 668 -17.51 9.37 -17.87
CA ALA A 668 -18.13 8.50 -18.87
C ALA A 668 -19.61 8.87 -19.07
N ALA A 669 -20.31 9.22 -17.99
CA ALA A 669 -21.68 9.73 -18.06
C ALA A 669 -21.74 11.07 -18.84
N LYS A 670 -20.88 12.04 -18.51
CA LYS A 670 -20.80 13.32 -19.22
C LYS A 670 -20.48 13.16 -20.71
N ARG A 671 -19.54 12.28 -21.08
CA ARG A 671 -19.25 11.94 -22.48
C ARG A 671 -20.46 11.31 -23.18
N LEU A 672 -21.18 10.43 -22.51
CA LEU A 672 -22.40 9.80 -23.03
C LEU A 672 -23.50 10.84 -23.26
N GLU A 673 -23.65 11.81 -22.36
CA GLU A 673 -24.58 12.94 -22.52
C GLU A 673 -24.19 13.87 -23.68
N GLU A 674 -22.93 14.33 -23.72
CA GLU A 674 -22.36 15.15 -24.81
C GLU A 674 -22.56 14.51 -26.20
N THR A 675 -22.51 13.17 -26.29
CA THR A 675 -22.61 12.44 -27.56
C THR A 675 -24.02 11.96 -27.92
N THR A 676 -24.96 11.85 -26.97
CA THR A 676 -26.33 11.36 -27.23
C THR A 676 -27.41 12.44 -27.17
N GLY A 677 -27.10 13.60 -26.58
CA GLY A 677 -28.08 14.67 -26.33
C GLY A 677 -29.18 14.19 -25.37
N MET A 678 -28.77 13.54 -24.27
CA MET A 678 -29.63 13.00 -23.22
C MET A 678 -28.91 13.06 -21.87
N GLU A 679 -29.63 13.44 -20.81
CA GLU A 679 -29.11 13.36 -19.44
C GLU A 679 -28.58 11.95 -19.14
N ALA A 680 -27.32 11.84 -18.72
CA ALA A 680 -26.70 10.57 -18.34
C ALA A 680 -26.14 10.63 -16.91
N LYS A 681 -26.43 9.61 -16.12
CA LYS A 681 -26.11 9.58 -14.69
C LYS A 681 -24.98 8.59 -14.39
N THR A 682 -24.25 8.81 -13.29
CA THR A 682 -23.43 7.73 -12.76
C THR A 682 -24.34 6.63 -12.21
N ILE A 683 -23.92 5.36 -12.24
CA ILE A 683 -24.71 4.26 -11.64
C ILE A 683 -25.06 4.59 -10.17
N HIS A 684 -24.13 5.15 -9.41
CA HIS A 684 -24.36 5.61 -8.04
C HIS A 684 -25.43 6.71 -7.92
N ARG A 685 -25.46 7.70 -8.83
CA ARG A 685 -26.52 8.74 -8.86
C ARG A 685 -27.85 8.19 -9.35
N LEU A 686 -27.86 7.26 -10.32
CA LEU A 686 -29.06 6.60 -10.84
C LEU A 686 -29.71 5.70 -9.78
N LEU A 687 -28.90 5.08 -8.91
CA LEU A 687 -29.38 4.29 -7.78
C LEU A 687 -29.61 5.12 -6.49
N GLU A 688 -29.51 6.45 -6.60
CA GLU A 688 -29.74 7.42 -5.51
C GLU A 688 -28.92 7.10 -4.23
N TYR A 689 -27.66 6.66 -4.40
CA TYR A 689 -26.82 6.21 -3.28
C TYR A 689 -26.52 7.31 -2.26
N LYS A 690 -26.80 7.04 -0.98
CA LYS A 690 -26.54 7.92 0.17
C LYS A 690 -25.84 7.15 1.30
N PRO A 691 -24.63 7.50 1.74
CA PRO A 691 -24.10 7.00 3.00
C PRO A 691 -24.88 7.59 4.19
N PRO A 692 -25.22 6.82 5.25
CA PRO A 692 -25.04 5.37 5.42
C PRO A 692 -26.21 4.52 4.88
N GLU A 693 -27.30 5.15 4.45
CA GLU A 693 -28.58 4.52 4.06
C GLU A 693 -28.47 3.49 2.90
N GLY A 694 -27.45 3.62 2.04
CA GLY A 694 -27.20 2.72 0.91
C GLY A 694 -27.88 3.16 -0.39
N TYR A 695 -28.21 2.18 -1.23
CA TYR A 695 -28.88 2.39 -2.53
C TYR A 695 -30.40 2.47 -2.34
N GLN A 696 -30.99 3.62 -2.63
CA GLN A 696 -32.43 3.85 -2.46
C GLN A 696 -33.25 3.17 -3.55
N LYS A 697 -32.74 3.13 -4.80
CA LYS A 697 -33.35 2.33 -5.88
C LYS A 697 -32.87 0.89 -5.79
N ASN A 698 -33.83 -0.04 -5.71
CA ASN A 698 -33.62 -1.46 -5.42
C ASN A 698 -34.84 -2.29 -5.86
N GLU A 699 -35.01 -3.51 -5.36
CA GLU A 699 -36.09 -4.42 -5.78
C GLU A 699 -37.49 -4.00 -5.28
N GLU A 700 -37.58 -3.26 -4.18
CA GLU A 700 -38.82 -2.67 -3.67
C GLU A 700 -39.12 -1.32 -4.36
N HIS A 701 -38.06 -0.57 -4.69
CA HIS A 701 -38.10 0.75 -5.32
C HIS A 701 -37.35 0.75 -6.66
N PRO A 702 -37.89 0.13 -7.73
CA PRO A 702 -37.19 -0.05 -8.99
C PRO A 702 -37.00 1.26 -9.80
N LEU A 703 -36.18 1.16 -10.84
CA LEU A 703 -35.93 2.21 -11.83
C LEU A 703 -37.15 2.45 -12.74
N GLU A 704 -37.43 3.72 -13.03
CA GLU A 704 -38.62 4.15 -13.79
C GLU A 704 -38.28 4.39 -15.27
N GLY A 705 -38.21 3.32 -16.07
CA GLY A 705 -37.99 3.42 -17.51
C GLY A 705 -38.29 2.12 -18.25
N ASP A 706 -38.34 2.20 -19.59
CA ASP A 706 -38.52 1.05 -20.47
C ASP A 706 -37.17 0.42 -20.86
N VAL A 707 -36.11 1.23 -20.92
CA VAL A 707 -34.76 0.83 -21.32
C VAL A 707 -33.72 1.44 -20.40
N LEU A 708 -32.75 0.63 -19.95
CA LEU A 708 -31.49 1.08 -19.36
C LEU A 708 -30.35 0.77 -20.32
N VAL A 709 -29.58 1.79 -20.72
CA VAL A 709 -28.34 1.66 -21.47
C VAL A 709 -27.18 2.08 -20.58
N VAL A 710 -26.15 1.23 -20.48
CA VAL A 710 -24.96 1.47 -19.64
C VAL A 710 -23.72 1.50 -20.53
N ASP A 711 -22.89 2.54 -20.42
CA ASP A 711 -21.63 2.69 -21.17
C ASP A 711 -20.38 2.46 -20.30
N GLU A 712 -19.25 2.14 -20.94
CA GLU A 712 -17.97 1.71 -20.33
C GLU A 712 -18.14 0.58 -19.29
N CYS A 713 -18.98 -0.41 -19.61
CA CYS A 713 -19.32 -1.54 -18.73
C CYS A 713 -18.12 -2.40 -18.29
N SER A 714 -16.96 -2.28 -18.96
CA SER A 714 -15.72 -2.96 -18.57
C SER A 714 -15.20 -2.51 -17.19
N MET A 715 -15.60 -1.33 -16.70
CA MET A 715 -15.26 -0.84 -15.36
C MET A 715 -16.16 -1.38 -14.24
N ILE A 716 -17.27 -2.07 -14.53
CA ILE A 716 -18.28 -2.45 -13.53
C ILE A 716 -17.90 -3.77 -12.83
N ASP A 717 -17.76 -3.72 -11.51
CA ASP A 717 -17.50 -4.90 -10.65
C ASP A 717 -18.78 -5.67 -10.27
N ILE A 718 -18.59 -6.82 -9.61
CA ILE A 718 -19.65 -7.74 -9.19
C ILE A 718 -20.61 -7.11 -8.15
N ILE A 719 -20.17 -6.18 -7.31
CA ILE A 719 -21.04 -5.53 -6.30
C ILE A 719 -21.92 -4.48 -6.96
N LEU A 720 -21.33 -3.63 -7.80
CA LEU A 720 -22.04 -2.56 -8.51
C LEU A 720 -23.04 -3.11 -9.53
N MET A 721 -22.71 -4.20 -10.23
CA MET A 721 -23.67 -4.86 -11.13
C MET A 721 -24.85 -5.49 -10.36
N ASN A 722 -24.61 -6.12 -9.19
CA ASN A 722 -25.69 -6.67 -8.36
C ASN A 722 -26.61 -5.57 -7.83
N ALA A 723 -26.03 -4.45 -7.36
CA ALA A 723 -26.80 -3.28 -6.92
C ALA A 723 -27.67 -2.73 -8.06
N LEU A 724 -27.12 -2.60 -9.27
CA LEU A 724 -27.86 -2.13 -10.44
C LEU A 724 -29.00 -3.09 -10.85
N LEU A 725 -28.72 -4.39 -10.96
CA LEU A 725 -29.70 -5.39 -11.37
C LEU A 725 -30.82 -5.63 -10.34
N LYS A 726 -30.59 -5.33 -9.05
CA LYS A 726 -31.69 -5.29 -8.05
C LYS A 726 -32.72 -4.22 -8.40
N ALA A 727 -32.31 -3.10 -8.99
CA ALA A 727 -33.18 -1.97 -9.32
C ALA A 727 -33.79 -2.04 -10.73
N VAL A 728 -33.37 -2.99 -11.58
CA VAL A 728 -33.93 -3.17 -12.94
C VAL A 728 -35.23 -4.00 -12.87
N PRO A 729 -36.41 -3.44 -13.17
CA PRO A 729 -37.66 -4.20 -13.09
C PRO A 729 -37.78 -5.20 -14.26
N PRO A 730 -38.46 -6.36 -14.08
CA PRO A 730 -38.50 -7.43 -15.08
C PRO A 730 -39.04 -7.04 -16.46
N GLY A 731 -39.84 -5.98 -16.57
CA GLY A 731 -40.36 -5.46 -17.85
C GLY A 731 -39.31 -4.73 -18.71
N MET A 732 -38.27 -4.16 -18.11
CA MET A 732 -37.28 -3.27 -18.73
C MET A 732 -36.35 -4.00 -19.73
N ARG A 733 -35.71 -3.25 -20.63
CA ARG A 733 -34.57 -3.72 -21.44
C ARG A 733 -33.24 -3.26 -20.85
N PHE A 734 -32.19 -4.06 -21.03
CA PHE A 734 -30.86 -3.78 -20.51
C PHE A 734 -29.80 -3.94 -21.61
N VAL A 735 -29.18 -2.82 -22.00
CA VAL A 735 -28.13 -2.78 -23.03
C VAL A 735 -26.81 -2.38 -22.39
N LEU A 736 -25.85 -3.31 -22.43
CA LEU A 736 -24.49 -3.13 -21.93
C LEU A 736 -23.58 -2.71 -23.09
N VAL A 737 -22.85 -1.61 -22.92
CA VAL A 737 -21.89 -1.08 -23.91
C VAL A 737 -20.52 -0.97 -23.26
N GLY A 738 -19.46 -1.40 -23.96
CA GLY A 738 -18.09 -1.28 -23.45
C GLY A 738 -17.01 -1.68 -24.45
N ASP A 739 -15.80 -1.83 -23.94
CA ASP A 739 -14.66 -2.36 -24.68
C ASP A 739 -14.00 -3.45 -23.82
N VAL A 740 -14.09 -4.69 -24.28
CA VAL A 740 -13.62 -5.88 -23.54
C VAL A 740 -12.09 -6.00 -23.51
N ASP A 741 -11.38 -5.20 -24.33
CA ASP A 741 -9.93 -5.23 -24.48
C ASP A 741 -9.25 -4.07 -23.70
N GLN A 742 -10.03 -3.15 -23.12
CA GLN A 742 -9.56 -2.21 -22.09
C GLN A 742 -9.19 -2.92 -20.76
N LEU A 743 -8.72 -2.16 -19.78
CA LEU A 743 -8.62 -2.59 -18.39
C LEU A 743 -10.00 -3.02 -17.85
N PRO A 744 -10.08 -4.10 -17.04
CA PRO A 744 -11.30 -4.50 -16.35
C PRO A 744 -11.61 -3.57 -15.16
N SER A 745 -12.67 -3.89 -14.41
CA SER A 745 -13.03 -3.25 -13.14
C SER A 745 -11.88 -3.29 -12.13
N VAL A 746 -11.76 -2.26 -11.29
CA VAL A 746 -10.81 -2.31 -10.16
C VAL A 746 -11.28 -3.32 -9.12
N GLY A 747 -12.57 -3.32 -8.77
CA GLY A 747 -13.18 -4.30 -7.88
C GLY A 747 -13.40 -5.69 -8.52
N ALA A 748 -13.76 -6.65 -7.67
CA ALA A 748 -13.85 -8.09 -7.98
C ALA A 748 -14.79 -8.47 -9.15
N GLY A 749 -14.45 -9.57 -9.83
CA GLY A 749 -15.20 -10.13 -10.96
C GLY A 749 -14.72 -9.61 -12.31
N ASN A 750 -15.32 -10.14 -13.39
CA ASN A 750 -14.99 -9.75 -14.76
C ASN A 750 -16.27 -9.64 -15.61
N VAL A 751 -17.29 -9.01 -15.01
CA VAL A 751 -18.72 -9.10 -15.37
C VAL A 751 -18.99 -9.05 -16.88
N LEU A 752 -18.48 -8.02 -17.58
CA LEU A 752 -18.70 -7.86 -19.01
C LEU A 752 -18.17 -9.05 -19.83
N ARG A 753 -16.98 -9.57 -19.47
CA ARG A 753 -16.38 -10.72 -20.17
C ARG A 753 -17.06 -12.03 -19.76
N ASP A 754 -17.32 -12.24 -18.48
CA ASP A 754 -18.01 -13.44 -17.99
C ASP A 754 -19.41 -13.60 -18.62
N MET A 755 -20.13 -12.49 -18.81
CA MET A 755 -21.40 -12.47 -19.53
C MET A 755 -21.25 -12.75 -21.03
N MET A 756 -20.21 -12.25 -21.70
CA MET A 756 -19.94 -12.54 -23.11
C MET A 756 -19.56 -14.02 -23.30
N ASP A 757 -18.59 -14.50 -22.53
CA ASP A 757 -18.01 -15.85 -22.62
C ASP A 757 -19.00 -16.93 -22.11
N SER A 758 -20.10 -16.54 -21.45
CA SER A 758 -21.22 -17.43 -21.13
C SER A 758 -21.98 -17.92 -22.37
N GLY A 759 -22.01 -17.13 -23.45
CA GLY A 759 -22.86 -17.36 -24.64
C GLY A 759 -24.37 -17.20 -24.41
N CYS A 760 -24.81 -16.82 -23.21
CA CYS A 760 -26.23 -16.78 -22.82
C CYS A 760 -26.98 -15.52 -23.30
N PHE A 761 -26.27 -14.52 -23.83
CA PHE A 761 -26.84 -13.24 -24.27
C PHE A 761 -26.35 -12.86 -25.68
N PRO A 762 -27.14 -12.14 -26.48
CA PRO A 762 -26.67 -11.53 -27.72
C PRO A 762 -25.48 -10.59 -27.52
N VAL A 763 -24.34 -10.94 -28.10
CA VAL A 763 -23.12 -10.13 -28.14
C VAL A 763 -22.87 -9.67 -29.58
N ILE A 764 -22.81 -8.36 -29.81
CA ILE A 764 -22.38 -7.80 -31.09
C ILE A 764 -21.01 -7.13 -30.92
N ARG A 765 -20.00 -7.65 -31.63
CA ARG A 765 -18.64 -7.10 -31.65
C ARG A 765 -18.41 -6.29 -32.91
N LEU A 766 -18.31 -4.97 -32.77
CA LEU A 766 -17.95 -4.07 -33.86
C LEU A 766 -16.45 -4.24 -34.17
N THR A 767 -16.16 -4.89 -35.30
CA THR A 767 -14.79 -5.20 -35.79
C THR A 767 -14.33 -4.26 -36.90
N ARG A 768 -15.25 -3.63 -37.64
CA ARG A 768 -14.92 -2.74 -38.76
C ARG A 768 -14.37 -1.41 -38.26
N ILE A 769 -13.16 -1.06 -38.67
CA ILE A 769 -12.58 0.27 -38.44
C ILE A 769 -12.99 1.18 -39.61
N PHE A 770 -13.61 2.33 -39.32
CA PHE A 770 -14.06 3.27 -40.35
C PHE A 770 -12.88 3.96 -41.06
N ARG A 771 -13.03 4.32 -42.35
CA ARG A 771 -11.94 4.88 -43.19
C ARG A 771 -11.26 6.11 -42.58
N GLN A 772 -12.02 6.98 -41.89
CA GLN A 772 -11.50 8.15 -41.15
C GLN A 772 -10.67 7.78 -39.91
N ALA A 773 -10.89 6.60 -39.33
CA ALA A 773 -10.13 6.08 -38.20
C ALA A 773 -8.95 5.19 -38.66
N GLN A 774 -8.98 4.63 -39.87
CA GLN A 774 -7.85 3.89 -40.45
C GLN A 774 -6.63 4.79 -40.75
N THR A 775 -6.84 6.10 -40.96
CA THR A 775 -5.76 7.08 -41.08
C THR A 775 -5.11 7.47 -39.74
N SER A 776 -5.74 7.13 -38.60
CA SER A 776 -5.19 7.37 -37.28
C SER A 776 -4.22 6.25 -36.89
N ARG A 777 -2.94 6.59 -36.68
CA ARG A 777 -1.95 5.67 -36.11
C ARG A 777 -2.28 5.35 -34.66
N ILE A 778 -2.91 6.25 -33.89
CA ILE A 778 -3.41 5.96 -32.53
C ILE A 778 -4.36 4.76 -32.57
N VAL A 779 -5.38 4.79 -33.45
CA VAL A 779 -6.34 3.69 -33.63
C VAL A 779 -5.65 2.44 -34.15
N MET A 780 -4.90 2.54 -35.25
CA MET A 780 -4.25 1.38 -35.86
C MET A 780 -3.21 0.72 -34.94
N ASN A 781 -2.52 1.49 -34.09
CA ASN A 781 -1.60 0.97 -33.09
C ASN A 781 -2.32 0.32 -31.91
N ALA A 782 -3.47 0.85 -31.48
CA ALA A 782 -4.29 0.19 -30.46
C ALA A 782 -4.74 -1.21 -30.94
N HIS A 783 -5.22 -1.33 -32.18
CA HIS A 783 -5.57 -2.63 -32.76
C HIS A 783 -4.37 -3.58 -32.90
N ARG A 784 -3.22 -3.12 -33.43
CA ARG A 784 -1.97 -3.92 -33.47
C ARG A 784 -1.57 -4.45 -32.09
N ILE A 785 -1.60 -3.60 -31.07
CA ILE A 785 -1.24 -3.95 -29.69
C ILE A 785 -2.21 -4.96 -29.10
N ASN A 786 -3.52 -4.83 -29.37
CA ASN A 786 -4.55 -5.79 -28.96
C ASN A 786 -4.30 -7.18 -29.57
N GLU A 787 -3.93 -7.24 -30.86
CA GLU A 787 -3.50 -8.45 -31.56
C GLU A 787 -2.16 -9.02 -31.07
N GLY A 788 -1.41 -8.29 -30.23
CA GLY A 788 -0.06 -8.68 -29.79
C GLY A 788 1.06 -8.36 -30.79
N ARG A 789 0.76 -7.57 -31.82
CA ARG A 789 1.72 -7.04 -32.80
C ARG A 789 2.32 -5.74 -32.27
N LEU A 790 3.57 -5.45 -32.62
CA LEU A 790 4.19 -4.19 -32.25
C LEU A 790 3.52 -3.01 -32.99
N PRO A 791 3.32 -1.86 -32.33
CA PRO A 791 2.76 -0.68 -32.97
C PRO A 791 3.74 -0.06 -33.97
N ASP A 792 3.22 0.77 -34.87
CA ASP A 792 4.03 1.70 -35.65
C ASP A 792 4.62 2.78 -34.76
N ILE A 793 5.94 2.74 -34.59
CA ILE A 793 6.71 3.77 -33.86
C ILE A 793 7.45 4.71 -34.79
N SER A 794 7.13 4.71 -36.10
CA SER A 794 7.64 5.73 -37.02
C SER A 794 6.99 7.08 -36.71
N ASN A 795 7.79 8.14 -36.72
CA ASN A 795 7.31 9.52 -36.63
C ASN A 795 7.13 10.09 -38.06
N GLY A 796 6.22 11.06 -38.22
CA GLY A 796 5.98 11.73 -39.50
C GLY A 796 5.12 12.99 -39.32
N ASN A 797 5.07 13.85 -40.34
CA ASN A 797 4.42 15.16 -40.22
C ASN A 797 2.90 15.05 -40.00
N ASP A 798 2.24 14.12 -40.70
CA ASP A 798 0.80 13.83 -40.59
C ASP A 798 0.50 12.70 -39.58
N ALA A 799 1.40 12.44 -38.64
CA ALA A 799 1.21 11.44 -37.60
C ALA A 799 0.44 12.01 -36.40
N ASP A 800 -0.47 11.22 -35.85
CA ASP A 800 -1.14 11.43 -34.56
C ASP A 800 -0.45 10.68 -33.41
N PHE A 801 0.24 9.58 -33.72
CA PHE A 801 1.07 8.80 -32.80
C PHE A 801 2.56 9.12 -33.00
N PHE A 802 3.25 9.47 -31.92
CA PHE A 802 4.70 9.70 -31.89
C PHE A 802 5.39 8.83 -30.84
N PHE A 803 6.61 8.39 -31.13
CA PHE A 803 7.49 7.70 -30.19
C PHE A 803 8.81 8.46 -30.04
N ILE A 804 9.22 8.73 -28.80
CA ILE A 804 10.50 9.35 -28.45
C ILE A 804 11.27 8.37 -27.56
N GLU A 805 12.42 7.93 -28.06
CA GLU A 805 13.24 6.95 -27.36
C GLU A 805 14.06 7.60 -26.25
N LYS A 806 13.87 7.11 -25.01
CA LYS A 806 14.61 7.50 -23.80
C LYS A 806 14.81 6.28 -22.92
N GLU A 807 16.07 6.00 -22.59
CA GLU A 807 16.42 4.87 -21.72
C GLU A 807 16.38 5.27 -20.24
N GLU A 808 17.00 6.39 -19.89
CA GLU A 808 17.05 6.86 -18.50
C GLU A 808 15.75 7.58 -18.05
N PRO A 809 15.23 7.29 -16.84
CA PRO A 809 14.00 7.89 -16.33
C PRO A 809 14.05 9.41 -16.22
N GLU A 810 15.17 9.96 -15.79
CA GLU A 810 15.37 11.39 -15.54
C GLU A 810 15.32 12.18 -16.86
N GLU A 811 15.90 11.63 -17.94
CA GLU A 811 15.76 12.22 -19.28
C GLU A 811 14.32 12.13 -19.81
N ALA A 812 13.61 11.04 -19.51
CA ALA A 812 12.21 10.89 -19.88
C ALA A 812 11.32 11.92 -19.14
N VAL A 813 11.56 12.17 -17.85
CA VAL A 813 10.88 13.24 -17.09
C VAL A 813 11.16 14.61 -17.71
N ALA A 814 12.43 14.93 -17.99
CA ALA A 814 12.81 16.22 -18.59
C ALA A 814 12.17 16.46 -19.96
N GLU A 815 12.14 15.45 -20.83
CA GLU A 815 11.50 15.56 -22.14
C GLU A 815 9.96 15.61 -22.05
N ILE A 816 9.33 14.91 -21.09
CA ILE A 816 7.89 15.03 -20.82
C ILE A 816 7.52 16.46 -20.38
N VAL A 817 8.31 17.06 -19.49
CA VAL A 817 8.12 18.46 -19.06
C VAL A 817 8.27 19.42 -20.25
N ASN A 818 9.31 19.24 -21.07
CA ASN A 818 9.56 20.02 -22.29
C ASN A 818 8.42 19.90 -23.33
N LEU A 819 7.90 18.69 -23.53
CA LEU A 819 6.75 18.41 -24.40
C LEU A 819 5.50 19.16 -23.96
N VAL A 820 5.14 19.07 -22.67
CA VAL A 820 3.93 19.68 -22.10
C VAL A 820 4.05 21.20 -22.03
N GLN A 821 5.16 21.73 -21.52
CA GLN A 821 5.37 23.18 -21.33
C GLN A 821 5.52 23.93 -22.67
N GLN A 822 6.23 23.35 -23.65
CA GLN A 822 6.64 24.10 -24.84
C GLN A 822 6.17 23.46 -26.16
N LYS A 823 6.60 22.23 -26.46
CA LYS A 823 6.46 21.68 -27.83
C LYS A 823 5.00 21.50 -28.23
N LEU A 824 4.23 20.78 -27.43
CA LEU A 824 2.87 20.36 -27.79
C LEU A 824 1.87 21.51 -27.72
N SER A 825 1.94 22.33 -26.67
CA SER A 825 1.02 23.46 -26.50
C SER A 825 1.18 24.51 -27.60
N ARG A 826 2.43 24.85 -27.97
CA ARG A 826 2.72 25.79 -29.07
C ARG A 826 2.36 25.22 -30.45
N PHE A 827 2.79 24.00 -30.77
CA PHE A 827 2.60 23.44 -32.11
C PHE A 827 1.13 23.15 -32.40
N TYR A 828 0.41 22.50 -31.48
CA TYR A 828 -1.00 22.14 -31.63
C TYR A 828 -1.97 23.20 -31.09
N HIS A 829 -1.47 24.41 -30.75
CA HIS A 829 -2.27 25.55 -30.27
C HIS A 829 -3.26 25.17 -29.15
N THR A 830 -2.85 24.22 -28.30
CA THR A 830 -3.72 23.54 -27.33
C THR A 830 -3.34 23.99 -25.90
N PRO A 831 -4.29 24.49 -25.09
CA PRO A 831 -4.01 24.88 -23.70
C PRO A 831 -3.43 23.71 -22.88
N VAL A 832 -2.46 24.00 -22.01
CA VAL A 832 -1.79 22.98 -21.18
C VAL A 832 -2.79 22.22 -20.28
N SER A 833 -3.89 22.86 -19.87
CA SER A 833 -5.00 22.22 -19.16
C SER A 833 -5.61 21.02 -19.89
N GLN A 834 -5.63 21.04 -21.22
CA GLN A 834 -6.13 19.98 -22.11
C GLN A 834 -5.08 18.92 -22.48
N ILE A 835 -3.82 19.12 -22.07
CA ILE A 835 -2.77 18.09 -22.16
C ILE A 835 -2.82 17.24 -20.89
N GLN A 836 -2.68 15.92 -21.03
CA GLN A 836 -2.65 15.00 -19.90
C GLN A 836 -1.44 14.08 -19.97
N VAL A 837 -0.66 14.01 -18.89
CA VAL A 837 0.36 12.96 -18.72
C VAL A 837 -0.30 11.74 -18.07
N LEU A 838 -0.15 10.57 -18.69
CA LEU A 838 -0.70 9.29 -18.23
C LEU A 838 0.42 8.28 -18.02
N THR A 839 0.57 7.75 -16.81
CA THR A 839 1.66 6.80 -16.47
C THR A 839 1.12 5.48 -15.91
N PRO A 840 1.80 4.33 -16.15
CA PRO A 840 1.48 3.06 -15.49
C PRO A 840 1.49 3.08 -13.95
N MET A 841 2.30 3.93 -13.30
CA MET A 841 2.58 3.83 -11.85
C MET A 841 2.41 5.16 -11.10
N GLN A 842 2.00 5.08 -9.82
CA GLN A 842 1.88 6.24 -8.93
C GLN A 842 3.23 6.70 -8.35
N LYS A 843 4.13 5.76 -8.05
CA LYS A 843 5.46 5.98 -7.43
C LYS A 843 6.60 5.67 -8.43
N GLY A 844 7.80 6.18 -8.15
CA GLY A 844 9.00 6.09 -9.01
C GLY A 844 9.26 7.37 -9.81
N ALA A 845 10.45 7.48 -10.43
CA ALA A 845 10.90 8.69 -11.13
C ALA A 845 9.94 9.13 -12.26
N VAL A 846 9.45 8.18 -13.07
CA VAL A 846 8.41 8.38 -14.10
C VAL A 846 6.98 8.05 -13.61
N GLY A 847 6.81 7.98 -12.28
CA GLY A 847 5.51 7.79 -11.63
C GLY A 847 4.76 9.09 -11.41
N ALA A 848 3.43 9.01 -11.27
CA ALA A 848 2.54 10.17 -11.26
C ALA A 848 2.87 11.19 -10.16
N ALA A 849 3.31 10.75 -8.98
CA ALA A 849 3.69 11.66 -7.89
C ALA A 849 4.89 12.56 -8.25
N ASN A 850 5.95 11.98 -8.85
CA ASN A 850 7.14 12.75 -9.22
C ASN A 850 6.89 13.62 -10.46
N LEU A 851 6.15 13.09 -11.44
CA LEU A 851 5.74 13.85 -12.63
C LEU A 851 4.86 15.05 -12.27
N ASN A 852 3.96 14.94 -11.28
CA ASN A 852 3.17 16.09 -10.82
C ASN A 852 4.05 17.19 -10.22
N LEU A 853 5.05 16.86 -9.41
CA LEU A 853 5.98 17.85 -8.84
C LEU A 853 6.78 18.55 -9.94
N ALA A 854 7.38 17.79 -10.86
CA ALA A 854 8.16 18.34 -11.97
C ALA A 854 7.32 19.19 -12.94
N LEU A 855 6.06 18.80 -13.19
CA LEU A 855 5.12 19.57 -14.01
C LEU A 855 4.62 20.82 -13.26
N GLN A 856 4.34 20.75 -11.95
CA GLN A 856 3.98 21.93 -11.17
C GLN A 856 5.13 22.95 -11.15
N GLU A 857 6.37 22.51 -10.93
CA GLU A 857 7.54 23.40 -10.92
C GLU A 857 7.77 24.06 -12.30
N ALA A 858 7.50 23.35 -13.41
CA ALA A 858 7.67 23.89 -14.75
C ALA A 858 6.47 24.72 -15.28
N LEU A 859 5.26 24.49 -14.79
CA LEU A 859 4.02 25.12 -15.28
C LEU A 859 3.48 26.19 -14.33
N ASN A 860 3.68 26.02 -13.02
CA ASN A 860 3.20 26.89 -11.96
C ASN A 860 4.28 27.12 -10.86
N PRO A 861 5.46 27.69 -11.21
CA PRO A 861 6.60 27.80 -10.29
C PRO A 861 6.39 28.74 -9.09
N GLN A 862 5.54 29.75 -9.22
CA GLN A 862 5.41 30.87 -8.29
C GLN A 862 4.04 30.90 -7.61
N GLY A 863 3.92 31.67 -6.53
CA GLY A 863 2.67 31.84 -5.78
C GLY A 863 2.75 31.26 -4.36
N GLU A 864 2.02 31.90 -3.45
CA GLU A 864 1.74 31.34 -2.12
C GLU A 864 0.78 30.14 -2.25
N GLY A 865 0.81 29.23 -1.27
CA GLY A 865 0.05 28.00 -1.35
C GLY A 865 0.02 27.22 -0.05
N LEU A 866 -1.06 26.47 0.17
CA LEU A 866 -1.25 25.65 1.36
C LEU A 866 -0.44 24.36 1.27
N ARG A 867 0.24 24.00 2.35
CA ARG A 867 1.10 22.81 2.41
C ARG A 867 0.39 21.66 3.12
N ARG A 868 0.33 20.49 2.46
CA ARG A 868 -0.20 19.24 3.01
C ARG A 868 0.60 18.05 2.49
N SER A 869 0.97 17.12 3.37
CA SER A 869 1.56 15.81 2.99
C SER A 869 2.74 15.88 2.02
N GLY A 870 3.58 16.91 2.15
CA GLY A 870 4.76 17.17 1.29
C GLY A 870 4.50 18.04 0.05
N PHE A 871 3.23 18.18 -0.38
CA PHE A 871 2.82 18.98 -1.53
C PHE A 871 2.49 20.43 -1.15
N VAL A 872 2.50 21.32 -2.15
CA VAL A 872 2.07 22.72 -2.04
C VAL A 872 0.93 22.93 -3.04
N TYR A 873 -0.21 23.40 -2.57
CA TYR A 873 -1.38 23.72 -3.39
C TYR A 873 -1.46 25.24 -3.63
N ARG A 874 -1.26 25.65 -4.87
CA ARG A 874 -1.22 27.03 -5.38
C ARG A 874 -2.49 27.35 -6.17
N MET A 875 -2.76 28.64 -6.40
CA MET A 875 -3.69 29.07 -7.46
C MET A 875 -3.26 28.51 -8.82
N ASP A 876 -4.22 28.23 -9.70
CA ASP A 876 -4.06 27.60 -11.04
C ASP A 876 -3.49 26.17 -11.05
N ASP A 877 -3.30 25.53 -9.89
CA ASP A 877 -2.96 24.11 -9.82
C ASP A 877 -4.08 23.23 -10.39
N LYS A 878 -3.71 22.31 -11.29
CA LYS A 878 -4.60 21.24 -11.79
C LYS A 878 -4.65 20.12 -10.75
N VAL A 879 -5.80 19.91 -10.13
CA VAL A 879 -6.01 18.92 -9.05
C VAL A 879 -7.09 17.90 -9.40
N MET A 880 -7.13 16.79 -8.66
CA MET A 880 -8.11 15.71 -8.75
C MET A 880 -8.63 15.36 -7.36
N GLN A 881 -9.95 15.25 -7.22
CA GLN A 881 -10.60 14.68 -6.04
C GLN A 881 -10.39 13.15 -6.04
N ILE A 882 -9.93 12.57 -4.92
CA ILE A 882 -9.60 11.13 -4.82
C ILE A 882 -10.58 10.31 -3.96
N LYS A 883 -11.63 10.93 -3.44
CA LYS A 883 -12.66 10.32 -2.59
C LYS A 883 -14.02 10.95 -2.92
N ASN A 884 -15.11 10.17 -2.92
CA ASN A 884 -16.44 10.74 -3.07
C ASN A 884 -16.81 11.56 -1.82
N ASN A 885 -17.19 12.82 -2.03
CA ASN A 885 -17.65 13.74 -0.99
C ASN A 885 -19.05 14.23 -1.40
N TYR A 886 -20.06 13.51 -0.89
CA TYR A 886 -21.45 13.66 -1.34
C TYR A 886 -22.05 15.01 -0.93
N ASP A 887 -21.69 15.53 0.24
CA ASP A 887 -22.13 16.85 0.74
C ASP A 887 -21.67 18.01 -0.15
N LYS A 888 -20.52 17.84 -0.82
CA LYS A 888 -19.93 18.80 -1.77
C LYS A 888 -20.21 18.47 -3.24
N GLU A 889 -20.99 17.42 -3.52
CA GLU A 889 -21.25 16.86 -4.85
C GLU A 889 -20.00 16.60 -5.74
N VAL A 890 -18.85 16.26 -5.16
CA VAL A 890 -17.60 15.94 -5.90
C VAL A 890 -17.19 14.47 -5.75
N PHE A 891 -16.70 13.88 -6.84
CA PHE A 891 -16.52 12.43 -6.97
C PHE A 891 -15.06 12.05 -7.31
N ASN A 892 -14.67 10.84 -6.93
CA ASN A 892 -13.32 10.32 -7.18
C ASN A 892 -13.01 10.29 -8.70
N GLY A 893 -11.96 11.00 -9.10
CA GLY A 893 -11.56 11.17 -10.49
C GLY A 893 -12.02 12.49 -11.11
N ASP A 894 -12.85 13.31 -10.47
CA ASP A 894 -13.14 14.66 -10.95
C ASP A 894 -11.87 15.51 -10.92
N ILE A 895 -11.59 16.25 -12.00
CA ILE A 895 -10.45 17.20 -12.07
C ILE A 895 -11.00 18.61 -11.98
N GLY A 896 -10.30 19.45 -11.23
CA GLY A 896 -10.57 20.88 -11.12
C GLY A 896 -9.30 21.70 -11.13
N PHE A 897 -9.48 23.02 -11.06
CA PHE A 897 -8.40 24.00 -10.96
C PHE A 897 -8.58 24.84 -9.71
N ILE A 898 -7.50 25.17 -9.00
CA ILE A 898 -7.58 25.99 -7.78
C ILE A 898 -7.74 27.46 -8.17
N GLU A 899 -8.92 28.04 -7.97
CA GLU A 899 -9.21 29.45 -8.28
C GLU A 899 -8.63 30.43 -7.25
N SER A 900 -8.55 30.03 -5.98
CA SER A 900 -8.03 30.88 -4.91
C SER A 900 -7.52 30.09 -3.71
N VAL A 901 -6.51 30.61 -3.03
CA VAL A 901 -5.96 30.06 -1.78
C VAL A 901 -5.89 31.17 -0.74
N ASP A 902 -6.44 30.96 0.45
CA ASP A 902 -6.30 31.85 1.61
C ASP A 902 -5.37 31.19 2.65
N VAL A 903 -4.15 31.72 2.77
CA VAL A 903 -3.13 31.22 3.71
C VAL A 903 -3.46 31.60 5.17
N GLY A 904 -4.22 32.67 5.39
CA GLY A 904 -4.62 33.17 6.70
C GLY A 904 -5.82 32.42 7.27
N ALA A 905 -6.88 32.23 6.48
CA ALA A 905 -8.02 31.37 6.82
C ALA A 905 -7.68 29.88 6.77
N ARG A 906 -6.64 29.52 5.98
CA ARG A 906 -6.22 28.14 5.68
C ARG A 906 -7.25 27.35 4.87
N THR A 907 -7.94 28.01 3.94
CA THR A 907 -8.87 27.39 2.98
C THR A 907 -8.39 27.57 1.54
N LEU A 908 -8.89 26.74 0.63
CA LEU A 908 -8.74 26.96 -0.82
C LEU A 908 -10.03 26.63 -1.56
N LYS A 909 -10.17 27.14 -2.79
CA LYS A 909 -11.34 26.96 -3.64
C LYS A 909 -10.96 26.29 -4.94
N VAL A 910 -11.64 25.19 -5.26
CA VAL A 910 -11.41 24.39 -6.47
C VAL A 910 -12.63 24.49 -7.38
N SER A 911 -12.41 24.80 -8.65
CA SER A 911 -13.43 24.81 -9.69
C SER A 911 -13.50 23.44 -10.37
N PHE A 912 -14.56 22.68 -10.09
CA PHE A 912 -14.86 21.41 -10.76
C PHE A 912 -15.97 21.64 -11.78
N ASP A 913 -15.65 21.57 -13.07
CA ASP A 913 -16.60 21.85 -14.17
C ASP A 913 -17.35 23.21 -14.02
N GLY A 914 -16.69 24.22 -13.44
CA GLY A 914 -17.26 25.56 -13.18
C GLY A 914 -18.08 25.67 -11.89
N ARG A 915 -18.15 24.62 -11.07
CA ARG A 915 -18.67 24.66 -9.69
C ARG A 915 -17.52 24.92 -8.72
N ILE A 916 -17.61 26.01 -7.96
CA ILE A 916 -16.61 26.39 -6.95
C ILE A 916 -16.90 25.63 -5.65
N VAL A 917 -15.92 24.85 -5.19
CA VAL A 917 -15.99 24.04 -3.96
C VAL A 917 -14.87 24.46 -3.01
N GLU A 918 -15.20 24.81 -1.76
CA GLU A 918 -14.24 25.24 -0.74
C GLU A 918 -13.75 24.07 0.13
N TYR A 919 -12.46 24.08 0.47
CA TYR A 919 -11.78 23.05 1.25
C TYR A 919 -10.98 23.66 2.41
N ASP A 920 -11.15 23.11 3.61
CA ASP A 920 -10.29 23.38 4.76
C ASP A 920 -8.92 22.68 4.61
N ALA A 921 -7.87 23.22 5.24
CA ALA A 921 -6.54 22.60 5.30
C ALA A 921 -6.50 21.17 5.91
N SER A 922 -7.58 20.71 6.56
CA SER A 922 -7.76 19.32 7.02
C SER A 922 -8.39 18.38 6.00
N GLU A 923 -9.00 18.91 4.93
CA GLU A 923 -9.65 18.14 3.86
C GLU A 923 -8.74 17.93 2.65
N LEU A 924 -7.57 18.59 2.63
CA LEU A 924 -6.59 18.51 1.54
C LEU A 924 -5.96 17.12 1.33
N ASP A 925 -6.27 16.15 2.19
CA ASP A 925 -5.96 14.73 1.96
C ASP A 925 -6.95 14.06 0.96
N GLU A 926 -8.07 14.71 0.62
CA GLU A 926 -9.02 14.27 -0.43
C GLU A 926 -8.63 14.78 -1.84
N LEU A 927 -7.62 15.63 -1.95
CA LEU A 927 -7.11 16.21 -3.20
C LEU A 927 -5.69 15.70 -3.51
N VAL A 928 -5.36 15.62 -4.80
CA VAL A 928 -3.99 15.43 -5.31
C VAL A 928 -3.77 16.26 -6.58
N HIS A 929 -2.52 16.62 -6.91
CA HIS A 929 -2.18 17.17 -8.23
C HIS A 929 -2.48 16.18 -9.38
N ALA A 930 -2.88 16.72 -10.53
CA ALA A 930 -3.42 15.96 -11.66
C ALA A 930 -2.85 16.37 -13.04
N TYR A 931 -1.71 17.06 -13.08
CA TYR A 931 -0.91 17.24 -14.30
C TYR A 931 -0.49 15.88 -14.89
N ALA A 932 -0.12 14.95 -14.00
CA ALA A 932 0.08 13.55 -14.30
C ALA A 932 -0.91 12.67 -13.50
N THR A 933 -1.46 11.64 -14.14
CA THR A 933 -2.36 10.67 -13.49
C THR A 933 -2.00 9.25 -13.91
N THR A 934 -2.46 8.25 -13.17
CA THR A 934 -2.29 6.85 -13.59
C THR A 934 -3.29 6.48 -14.67
N ILE A 935 -2.92 5.58 -15.58
CA ILE A 935 -3.81 5.14 -16.69
C ILE A 935 -5.13 4.57 -16.13
N HIS A 936 -5.09 3.86 -15.01
CA HIS A 936 -6.28 3.39 -14.27
C HIS A 936 -7.22 4.55 -13.90
N LYS A 937 -6.70 5.63 -13.28
CA LYS A 937 -7.49 6.84 -12.96
C LYS A 937 -7.96 7.64 -14.19
N ALA A 938 -7.52 7.28 -15.39
CA ALA A 938 -7.94 7.88 -16.64
C ALA A 938 -8.96 7.03 -17.42
N GLN A 939 -9.39 5.87 -16.91
CA GLN A 939 -10.51 5.11 -17.49
C GLN A 939 -11.78 5.99 -17.57
N GLY A 940 -12.55 5.85 -18.65
CA GLY A 940 -13.70 6.72 -18.94
C GLY A 940 -13.38 8.20 -19.22
N SER A 941 -12.10 8.62 -19.21
CA SER A 941 -11.65 9.94 -19.67
C SER A 941 -11.15 9.89 -21.11
N GLU A 942 -11.18 11.02 -21.80
CA GLU A 942 -10.52 11.20 -23.10
C GLU A 942 -9.95 12.62 -23.20
N TYR A 943 -8.75 12.77 -23.74
CA TYR A 943 -7.98 14.02 -23.76
C TYR A 943 -7.55 14.37 -25.19
N PRO A 944 -7.55 15.66 -25.61
CA PRO A 944 -7.03 16.07 -26.91
C PRO A 944 -5.60 15.60 -27.16
N ILE A 945 -4.71 15.77 -26.17
CA ILE A 945 -3.29 15.40 -26.25
C ILE A 945 -2.91 14.59 -25.02
N VAL A 946 -2.28 13.43 -25.23
CA VAL A 946 -1.74 12.56 -24.18
C VAL A 946 -0.22 12.44 -24.32
N VAL A 947 0.49 12.45 -23.19
CA VAL A 947 1.91 12.07 -23.10
C VAL A 947 2.05 10.87 -22.16
N MET A 948 2.74 9.81 -22.58
CA MET A 948 2.75 8.53 -21.85
C MET A 948 4.16 7.93 -21.70
N PRO A 949 4.76 7.94 -20.48
CA PRO A 949 6.00 7.25 -20.21
C PRO A 949 5.85 5.70 -20.19
N VAL A 950 6.65 5.02 -21.01
CA VAL A 950 6.72 3.55 -21.11
C VAL A 950 8.18 3.09 -21.00
N LEU A 951 8.68 3.01 -19.76
CA LEU A 951 10.04 2.58 -19.42
C LEU A 951 10.04 1.25 -18.64
N MET A 952 11.19 0.58 -18.56
CA MET A 952 11.30 -0.69 -17.83
C MET A 952 11.10 -0.57 -16.32
N ASN A 953 11.22 0.63 -15.75
CA ASN A 953 10.86 0.91 -14.36
C ASN A 953 9.37 0.62 -14.08
N HIS A 954 8.52 0.54 -15.11
CA HIS A 954 7.12 0.15 -15.02
C HIS A 954 6.86 -1.37 -15.09
N TYR A 955 7.90 -2.21 -15.19
CA TYR A 955 7.84 -3.66 -15.49
C TYR A 955 6.64 -4.41 -14.88
N VAL A 956 6.40 -4.24 -13.58
CA VAL A 956 5.31 -4.91 -12.83
C VAL A 956 3.92 -4.61 -13.39
N MET A 957 3.72 -3.43 -13.98
CA MET A 957 2.45 -2.96 -14.56
C MET A 957 2.42 -3.08 -16.09
N LEU A 958 3.51 -3.45 -16.77
CA LEU A 958 3.58 -3.46 -18.23
C LEU A 958 2.77 -4.63 -18.83
N GLN A 959 1.48 -4.41 -19.03
CA GLN A 959 0.51 -5.34 -19.61
C GLN A 959 -0.15 -4.77 -20.87
N ARG A 960 -0.64 -5.64 -21.75
CA ARG A 960 -1.30 -5.25 -23.01
C ARG A 960 -2.49 -4.30 -22.79
N ASN A 961 -3.45 -4.70 -21.95
CA ASN A 961 -4.67 -3.92 -21.69
C ASN A 961 -4.37 -2.55 -21.07
N LEU A 962 -3.33 -2.42 -20.26
CA LEU A 962 -2.92 -1.13 -19.68
C LEU A 962 -2.45 -0.16 -20.78
N ILE A 963 -1.55 -0.59 -21.65
CA ILE A 963 -1.03 0.24 -22.74
C ILE A 963 -2.13 0.55 -23.76
N TYR A 964 -2.97 -0.43 -24.12
CA TYR A 964 -4.14 -0.22 -24.97
C TYR A 964 -5.12 0.81 -24.38
N THR A 965 -5.41 0.72 -23.08
CA THR A 965 -6.27 1.69 -22.39
C THR A 965 -5.66 3.09 -22.40
N GLY A 966 -4.36 3.21 -22.13
CA GLY A 966 -3.63 4.48 -22.17
C GLY A 966 -3.63 5.14 -23.55
N ILE A 967 -3.39 4.36 -24.61
CA ILE A 967 -3.43 4.83 -26.01
C ILE A 967 -4.83 5.33 -26.38
N THR A 968 -5.87 4.58 -26.02
CA THR A 968 -7.27 4.94 -26.34
C THR A 968 -7.81 6.15 -25.57
N ARG A 969 -7.04 6.76 -24.66
CA ARG A 969 -7.43 8.04 -24.02
C ARG A 969 -7.13 9.26 -24.91
N ALA A 970 -6.35 9.11 -25.99
CA ALA A 970 -5.92 10.22 -26.85
C ALA A 970 -6.91 10.47 -28.02
N LYS A 971 -7.42 11.70 -28.15
CA LYS A 971 -8.35 12.10 -29.24
C LYS A 971 -7.65 12.64 -30.48
N LYS A 972 -6.55 13.38 -30.35
CA LYS A 972 -5.85 14.01 -31.49
C LYS A 972 -4.38 13.60 -31.58
N ILE A 973 -3.64 13.66 -30.46
CA ILE A 973 -2.19 13.41 -30.44
C ILE A 973 -1.82 12.53 -29.24
N LEU A 974 -0.94 11.56 -29.47
CA LEU A 974 -0.28 10.76 -28.44
C LEU A 974 1.24 10.81 -28.63
N VAL A 975 1.97 11.19 -27.59
CA VAL A 975 3.43 11.05 -27.53
C VAL A 975 3.81 10.01 -26.48
N MET A 976 4.38 8.89 -26.92
CA MET A 976 4.94 7.88 -26.03
C MET A 976 6.44 8.15 -25.83
N VAL A 977 6.91 8.17 -24.59
CA VAL A 977 8.31 8.44 -24.23
C VAL A 977 8.88 7.24 -23.46
N GLY A 978 10.01 6.67 -23.89
CA GLY A 978 10.62 5.54 -23.19
C GLY A 978 11.33 4.55 -24.10
N THR A 979 11.30 3.25 -23.79
CA THR A 979 12.10 2.25 -24.53
C THR A 979 11.26 1.29 -25.36
N LYS A 980 11.74 0.96 -26.57
CA LYS A 980 11.19 -0.12 -27.40
C LYS A 980 11.10 -1.45 -26.64
N LYS A 981 12.06 -1.71 -25.75
CA LYS A 981 12.12 -2.90 -24.88
C LYS A 981 10.91 -2.99 -23.94
N ALA A 982 10.54 -1.88 -23.28
CA ALA A 982 9.39 -1.83 -22.38
C ALA A 982 8.07 -1.99 -23.14
N LEU A 983 7.94 -1.30 -24.27
CA LEU A 983 6.79 -1.42 -25.16
C LEU A 983 6.61 -2.86 -25.69
N ALA A 984 7.68 -3.48 -26.17
CA ALA A 984 7.65 -4.87 -26.66
C ALA A 984 7.33 -5.89 -25.56
N TYR A 985 7.77 -5.65 -24.32
CA TYR A 985 7.38 -6.47 -23.17
C TYR A 985 5.88 -6.34 -22.89
N ALA A 986 5.34 -5.11 -22.81
CA ALA A 986 3.93 -4.87 -22.53
C ALA A 986 2.98 -5.51 -23.56
N VAL A 987 3.31 -5.41 -24.86
CA VAL A 987 2.52 -6.00 -25.95
C VAL A 987 2.47 -7.52 -25.87
N ARG A 988 3.59 -8.15 -25.49
CA ARG A 988 3.70 -9.61 -25.32
C ARG A 988 3.10 -10.12 -24.01
N ASN A 989 3.07 -9.28 -22.97
CA ASN A 989 2.60 -9.66 -21.65
C ASN A 989 1.06 -9.69 -21.59
N VAL A 990 0.50 -10.85 -21.91
CA VAL A 990 -0.93 -11.19 -21.73
C VAL A 990 -1.16 -11.84 -20.35
N THR A 991 -0.59 -11.26 -19.29
CA THR A 991 -1.08 -11.51 -17.93
C THR A 991 -2.40 -10.77 -17.72
N VAL A 992 -3.46 -11.23 -18.38
CA VAL A 992 -4.80 -11.07 -17.80
C VAL A 992 -4.76 -11.86 -16.50
N THR A 993 -4.70 -11.17 -15.36
CA THR A 993 -4.77 -11.81 -14.04
C THR A 993 -6.02 -12.69 -14.03
N LYS A 994 -5.87 -14.02 -13.92
CA LYS A 994 -7.00 -14.95 -14.01
C LYS A 994 -7.86 -14.76 -12.76
N ARG A 995 -8.87 -13.90 -12.87
CA ARG A 995 -9.84 -13.63 -11.82
C ARG A 995 -10.62 -14.91 -11.57
N ASN A 996 -10.81 -15.22 -10.29
CA ASN A 996 -11.64 -16.33 -9.87
C ASN A 996 -13.08 -15.82 -9.90
N THR A 997 -13.92 -16.42 -10.74
CA THR A 997 -15.31 -16.06 -10.98
C THR A 997 -16.01 -17.33 -11.45
N LEU A 998 -17.24 -17.56 -11.00
CA LEU A 998 -18.14 -18.59 -11.54
C LEU A 998 -19.30 -17.96 -12.31
N LEU A 999 -19.28 -16.66 -12.58
CA LEU A 999 -20.42 -15.98 -13.20
C LEU A 999 -20.75 -16.58 -14.58
N LYS A 1000 -19.74 -16.94 -15.38
CA LYS A 1000 -19.90 -17.62 -16.68
C LYS A 1000 -20.59 -18.98 -16.51
N GLU A 1001 -20.11 -19.79 -15.59
CA GLU A 1001 -20.59 -21.15 -15.30
C GLU A 1001 -22.01 -21.12 -14.74
N ARG A 1002 -22.28 -20.24 -13.75
CA ARG A 1002 -23.62 -20.02 -13.17
C ARG A 1002 -24.64 -19.52 -14.19
N LEU A 1003 -24.23 -18.76 -15.20
CA LEU A 1003 -25.09 -18.36 -16.31
C LEU A 1003 -25.45 -19.57 -17.19
N GLN A 1004 -24.48 -20.41 -17.53
CA GLN A 1004 -24.68 -21.60 -18.38
C GLN A 1004 -25.48 -22.73 -17.71
N ASP A 1005 -25.18 -23.09 -16.46
CA ASP A 1005 -25.72 -24.30 -15.82
C ASP A 1005 -27.24 -24.29 -15.61
N THR A 1006 -27.84 -23.09 -15.52
CA THR A 1006 -29.29 -22.96 -15.44
C THR A 1006 -29.97 -22.98 -16.82
N MET A 1007 -29.25 -22.59 -17.88
CA MET A 1007 -29.72 -22.70 -19.27
C MET A 1007 -29.66 -24.13 -19.80
N LYS A 1008 -28.62 -24.92 -19.43
CA LYS A 1008 -28.43 -26.32 -19.84
C LYS A 1008 -29.44 -27.33 -19.23
N ARG A 1009 -30.42 -26.87 -18.45
CA ARG A 1009 -31.48 -27.71 -17.83
C ARG A 1009 -32.83 -27.65 -18.59
N LYS A 1010 -32.79 -27.35 -19.89
CA LYS A 1010 -33.94 -27.37 -20.81
C LYS A 1010 -33.58 -28.19 -22.05
#